data_AF-A0A812CGD1-F1
#
_entry.id   AF-A0A812CGD1-F1
#
_cell.length_a   1.000
_cell.length_b   1.000
_cell.length_c   1.000
_cell.angle_alpha   90.00
_cell.angle_beta   90.00
_cell.angle_gamma   90.00
#
_symmetry.space_group_name_H-M   'P 1'
#
loop_
_entity.id
_entity.type
_entity.pdbx_description
1 polymer ?
#
loop_
_entity_poly.entity_id
_entity_poly.type
_entity_poly.pdbx_seq_one_letter_code
_entity_poly.pdbx_strand_id
1 'polypeptide(L)'
;MNDKTVSDINVTMKNENDKLTENEKIKIVAVKSSDGEKISLNKKVFLEDNVEEWLRELKSAVSEEISELSLRAIHEVEVNMPFEELTQKYPTQVCHLSTLYYWSMEIESGIQKLKHDRKALSIQTNYLRDLLDSICQRKIKECSDFEWRRTIKCYLLPDADDIPKPHLVILNNNLPYGGEFSGSCPNIIVTPATDKCFLFIAQAIYDIQAVCLVGPTEVGKKETLMLPNVNPSVAFFMTVTVQLSSDWHFPQKVKSVFRTVSLIKPDAFWILKGNFFSSGFKGANFLAGRLLEIASLARNHLPSMYSSRFHLSSLISTVKRAFQIQLSRDEKSWEKLENILRPESQVSTSTSKASLGSTSRQSQISSGARNSLSAAHVKKTDLKILIQAIEESLSLGMDADTFSRFQTLKLVKINPLTVDDFELMFGGLDSNEQLVDGLFTSVFKKANRNTSKTWITLDASVNPGWMDYLVSAVSKNRMIHLKNGDIIYMNENVKLFLETDNIQSASPTILSKLGLIYVDGIVGWELLAKTWIKTRKNRKIIANGNPNLNDMEEILMQCFQTTIEGVVKFLKTKVKHSTYVTEVGMFTNCLQMLTLLLSDKLELAGNVHVKKLFLFCLIWAFGGHLNEEDRKSFSSFLLESRTNV
;
A
#
# COMPACT_ATOMS: atom_id res chain seq x y z
N MET A 1 -35.18 3.72 1.77
CA MET A 1 -34.45 2.99 2.82
C MET A 1 -33.00 2.93 2.40
N ASN A 2 -32.22 3.97 2.71
CA ASN A 2 -30.85 4.17 2.23
C ASN A 2 -29.97 4.61 3.41
N ASP A 3 -29.18 3.69 3.95
CA ASP A 3 -28.03 3.96 4.81
C ASP A 3 -26.76 3.96 3.96
N LYS A 4 -26.27 5.13 3.51
CA LYS A 4 -24.99 5.21 2.77
C LYS A 4 -24.13 6.47 2.99
N THR A 5 -24.39 7.33 3.98
CA THR A 5 -23.63 8.60 4.13
C THR A 5 -22.86 8.79 5.44
N VAL A 6 -22.64 7.74 6.24
CA VAL A 6 -22.03 7.90 7.60
C VAL A 6 -20.63 7.27 7.74
N SER A 7 -19.98 6.85 6.65
CA SER A 7 -18.74 6.05 6.77
C SER A 7 -17.46 6.80 7.17
N ASP A 8 -17.45 8.13 7.27
CA ASP A 8 -16.20 8.90 7.39
C ASP A 8 -16.00 9.66 8.72
N ILE A 9 -16.93 9.54 9.67
CA ILE A 9 -16.81 10.20 11.00
C ILE A 9 -16.30 9.19 12.03
N ASN A 10 -14.98 9.15 12.25
CA ASN A 10 -14.40 8.46 13.39
C ASN A 10 -14.63 9.28 14.68
N VAL A 11 -15.77 9.06 15.34
CA VAL A 11 -16.01 9.60 16.68
C VAL A 11 -15.05 8.90 17.66
N THR A 12 -13.95 9.55 18.00
CA THR A 12 -13.01 9.06 19.02
C THR A 12 -13.37 9.67 20.36
N MET A 13 -14.04 8.88 21.21
CA MET A 13 -14.30 9.22 22.61
C MET A 13 -12.98 9.11 23.39
N LYS A 14 -12.46 10.24 23.88
CA LYS A 14 -11.42 10.24 24.91
C LYS A 14 -12.01 10.84 26.19
N ASN A 15 -12.08 10.01 27.23
CA ASN A 15 -12.43 10.44 28.58
C ASN A 15 -11.21 11.14 29.18
N GLU A 16 -11.33 12.43 29.51
CA GLU A 16 -10.28 13.13 30.28
C GLU A 16 -10.44 12.96 31.79
N ASN A 17 -11.54 12.38 32.29
CA ASN A 17 -11.70 12.06 33.71
C ASN A 17 -12.42 10.71 33.90
N ASP A 18 -11.72 9.74 34.48
CA ASP A 18 -12.30 8.53 35.05
C ASP A 18 -13.16 8.90 36.25
N LYS A 19 -14.46 9.16 36.01
CA LYS A 19 -15.64 8.98 36.89
C LYS A 19 -16.83 9.73 36.29
N LEU A 20 -17.65 9.04 35.50
CA LEU A 20 -18.99 9.52 35.17
C LEU A 20 -19.91 9.26 36.37
N THR A 21 -20.37 10.32 37.03
CA THR A 21 -21.53 10.27 37.91
C THR A 21 -22.79 10.03 37.07
N GLU A 22 -23.70 9.15 37.51
CA GLU A 22 -24.86 8.60 36.77
C GLU A 22 -25.85 9.63 36.15
N ASN A 23 -25.64 10.94 36.31
CA ASN A 23 -26.55 12.00 35.84
C ASN A 23 -25.96 12.98 34.79
N GLU A 24 -24.73 12.80 34.31
CA GLU A 24 -24.18 13.68 33.26
C GLU A 24 -24.42 13.13 31.85
N LYS A 25 -25.34 13.76 31.10
CA LYS A 25 -25.56 13.47 29.69
C LYS A 25 -24.27 13.72 28.90
N ILE A 26 -23.82 12.71 28.17
CA ILE A 26 -22.62 12.78 27.33
C ILE A 26 -22.89 13.76 26.18
N LYS A 27 -21.93 14.67 25.94
CA LYS A 27 -22.05 15.73 24.92
C LYS A 27 -20.92 15.66 23.91
N ILE A 28 -21.27 15.85 22.64
CA ILE A 28 -20.32 15.95 21.53
C ILE A 28 -19.85 17.41 21.45
N VAL A 29 -18.53 17.61 21.58
CA VAL A 29 -17.90 18.93 21.62
C VAL A 29 -17.08 19.20 20.35
N ALA A 30 -16.67 18.16 19.64
CA ALA A 30 -15.82 18.27 18.46
C ALA A 30 -15.95 17.04 17.57
N VAL A 31 -15.69 17.24 16.28
CA VAL A 31 -15.65 16.18 15.27
C VAL A 31 -14.24 16.08 14.70
N LYS A 32 -13.81 14.84 14.42
CA LYS A 32 -12.50 14.54 13.86
C LYS A 32 -12.67 13.81 12.52
N SER A 33 -11.98 14.25 11.49
CA SER A 33 -11.97 13.60 10.18
C SER A 33 -11.14 12.31 10.20
N SER A 34 -11.27 11.50 9.15
CA SER A 34 -10.45 10.31 8.92
C SER A 34 -8.95 10.60 8.90
N ASP A 35 -8.55 11.78 8.41
CA ASP A 35 -7.15 12.22 8.33
C ASP A 35 -6.64 12.86 9.63
N GLY A 36 -7.55 13.03 10.59
CA GLY A 36 -7.26 13.42 11.95
C GLY A 36 -7.34 14.91 12.24
N GLU A 37 -7.81 15.70 11.28
CA GLU A 37 -8.18 17.10 11.47
C GLU A 37 -9.39 17.22 12.39
N LYS A 38 -9.40 18.20 13.29
CA LYS A 38 -10.43 18.36 14.32
C LYS A 38 -11.11 19.72 14.20
N ILE A 39 -12.43 19.72 14.23
CA ILE A 39 -13.26 20.92 14.33
C ILE A 39 -13.98 20.90 15.68
N SER A 40 -13.92 22.02 16.41
CA SER A 40 -14.70 22.21 17.64
C SER A 40 -16.06 22.78 17.28
N LEU A 41 -17.13 22.26 17.87
CA LEU A 41 -18.50 22.69 17.59
C LEU A 41 -18.91 23.81 18.55
N ASN A 42 -19.41 24.93 18.03
CA ASN A 42 -20.02 25.98 18.82
C ASN A 42 -21.32 25.49 19.47
N LYS A 43 -22.16 24.78 18.70
CA LYS A 43 -23.36 24.10 19.20
C LYS A 43 -23.01 22.68 19.68
N LYS A 44 -22.99 22.47 21.00
CA LYS A 44 -22.78 21.16 21.61
C LYS A 44 -24.02 20.29 21.44
N VAL A 45 -23.83 19.06 20.98
CA VAL A 45 -24.92 18.09 20.73
C VAL A 45 -24.97 17.07 21.85
N PHE A 46 -26.14 16.79 22.39
CA PHE A 46 -26.32 15.81 23.45
C PHE A 46 -26.57 14.43 22.87
N LEU A 47 -25.97 13.40 23.45
CA LEU A 47 -26.31 12.03 23.10
C LEU A 47 -27.65 11.67 23.76
N GLU A 48 -28.63 11.35 22.92
CA GLU A 48 -29.97 10.91 23.31
C GLU A 48 -30.18 9.44 22.94
N ASP A 49 -31.20 8.80 23.53
CA ASP A 49 -31.52 7.39 23.25
C ASP A 49 -31.91 7.18 21.78
N ASN A 50 -32.49 8.19 21.14
CA ASN A 50 -32.86 8.16 19.73
C ASN A 50 -31.67 8.52 18.83
N VAL A 51 -31.07 7.50 18.21
CA VAL A 51 -29.86 7.64 17.40
C VAL A 51 -30.04 8.60 16.22
N GLU A 52 -31.21 8.61 15.57
CA GLU A 52 -31.44 9.47 14.41
C GLU A 52 -31.53 10.95 14.75
N GLU A 53 -32.01 11.26 15.95
CA GLU A 53 -32.27 12.62 16.39
C GLU A 53 -30.97 13.36 16.69
N TRP A 54 -30.12 12.79 17.53
CA TRP A 54 -28.81 13.39 17.82
C TRP A 54 -27.87 13.35 16.61
N LEU A 55 -27.98 12.36 15.70
CA LEU A 55 -27.23 12.37 14.45
C LEU A 55 -27.66 13.48 13.49
N ARG A 56 -28.97 13.76 13.39
CA ARG A 56 -29.49 14.87 12.59
C ARG A 56 -29.03 16.20 13.16
N GLU A 57 -29.08 16.36 14.48
CA GLU A 57 -28.58 17.56 15.14
C GLU A 57 -27.06 17.73 14.96
N LEU A 58 -26.28 16.65 15.07
CA LEU A 58 -24.85 16.64 14.82
C LEU A 58 -24.52 17.06 13.39
N LYS A 59 -25.26 16.54 12.39
CA LYS A 59 -25.08 16.94 10.99
C LYS A 59 -25.33 18.44 10.80
N SER A 60 -26.39 18.99 11.40
CA SER A 60 -26.69 20.44 11.34
C SER A 60 -25.57 21.26 11.97
N ALA A 61 -25.15 20.89 13.19
CA ALA A 61 -24.12 21.60 13.93
C ALA A 61 -22.77 21.63 13.18
N VAL A 62 -22.37 20.51 12.55
CA VAL A 62 -21.15 20.45 11.73
C VAL A 62 -21.25 21.34 10.49
N SER A 63 -22.40 21.32 9.80
CA SER A 63 -22.63 22.11 8.59
C SER A 63 -22.61 23.62 8.89
N GLU A 64 -23.26 24.03 9.97
CA GLU A 64 -23.25 25.41 10.46
C GLU A 64 -21.83 25.88 10.81
N GLU A 65 -21.06 25.07 11.54
CA GLU A 65 -19.68 25.39 11.91
C GLU A 65 -18.78 25.56 10.68
N ILE A 66 -18.86 24.65 9.71
CA ILE A 66 -18.06 24.75 8.48
C ILE A 66 -18.45 25.99 7.67
N SER A 67 -19.75 26.29 7.56
CA SER A 67 -20.22 27.48 6.87
C SER A 67 -19.68 28.75 7.54
N GLU A 68 -19.75 28.82 8.87
CA GLU A 68 -19.26 29.97 9.63
C GLU A 68 -17.74 30.14 9.50
N LEU A 69 -16.97 29.06 9.67
CA LEU A 69 -15.51 29.09 9.48
C LEU A 69 -15.13 29.49 8.05
N SER A 70 -15.88 29.02 7.05
CA SER A 70 -15.64 29.36 5.64
C SER A 70 -15.84 30.85 5.37
N LEU A 71 -16.91 31.44 5.91
CA LEU A 71 -17.17 32.88 5.76
C LEU A 71 -16.13 33.72 6.47
N ARG A 72 -15.74 33.36 7.71
CA ARG A 72 -14.67 34.05 8.45
C ARG A 72 -13.34 33.98 7.70
N ALA A 73 -12.96 32.80 7.19
CA ALA A 73 -11.72 32.62 6.44
C ALA A 73 -11.72 33.42 5.13
N ILE A 74 -12.84 33.45 4.40
CA ILE A 74 -12.97 34.26 3.18
C ILE A 74 -12.78 35.75 3.50
N HIS A 75 -13.46 36.27 4.52
CA HIS A 75 -13.32 37.67 4.93
C HIS A 75 -11.87 38.01 5.35
N GLU A 76 -11.19 37.11 6.07
CA GLU A 76 -9.80 37.35 6.47
C GLU A 76 -8.82 37.35 5.29
N VAL A 77 -9.06 36.52 4.27
CA VAL A 77 -8.27 36.53 3.03
C VAL A 77 -8.53 37.80 2.21
N GLU A 78 -9.77 38.32 2.18
CA GLU A 78 -10.07 39.62 1.56
C GLU A 78 -9.30 40.78 2.22
N VAL A 79 -9.04 40.67 3.53
CA VAL A 79 -8.22 41.63 4.30
C VAL A 79 -6.70 41.35 4.16
N ASN A 80 -6.30 40.53 3.17
CA ASN A 80 -4.90 40.16 2.87
C ASN A 80 -4.18 39.37 3.96
N MET A 81 -4.88 38.45 4.65
CA MET A 81 -4.21 37.48 5.53
C MET A 81 -3.17 36.64 4.75
N PRO A 82 -1.93 36.49 5.26
CA PRO A 82 -0.95 35.59 4.68
C PRO A 82 -1.41 34.12 4.70
N PHE A 83 -1.07 33.37 3.66
CA PHE A 83 -1.49 31.97 3.53
C PHE A 83 -0.94 31.08 4.64
N GLU A 84 0.27 31.35 5.13
CA GLU A 84 0.87 30.61 6.24
C GLU A 84 0.03 30.72 7.52
N GLU A 85 -0.49 31.92 7.81
CA GLU A 85 -1.35 32.17 8.97
C GLU A 85 -2.72 31.50 8.80
N LEU A 86 -3.28 31.56 7.59
CA LEU A 86 -4.54 30.90 7.23
C LEU A 86 -4.50 29.40 7.53
N THR A 87 -3.42 28.72 7.11
CA THR A 87 -3.25 27.26 7.31
C THR A 87 -3.05 26.84 8.77
N GLN A 88 -2.62 27.75 9.64
CA GLN A 88 -2.48 27.48 11.07
C GLN A 88 -3.80 27.66 11.83
N LYS A 89 -4.65 28.58 11.34
CA LYS A 89 -5.88 28.99 12.03
C LYS A 89 -7.11 28.16 11.64
N TYR A 90 -7.21 27.76 10.38
CA TYR A 90 -8.40 27.07 9.85
C TYR A 90 -8.10 25.65 9.39
N PRO A 91 -9.13 24.78 9.37
CA PRO A 91 -9.03 23.48 8.73
C PRO A 91 -8.63 23.61 7.24
N THR A 92 -7.87 22.64 6.76
CA THR A 92 -7.35 22.51 5.39
C THR A 92 -8.46 22.67 4.35
N GLN A 93 -9.63 22.06 4.60
CA GLN A 93 -10.81 22.17 3.75
C GLN A 93 -11.28 23.62 3.58
N VAL A 94 -11.33 24.38 4.68
CA VAL A 94 -11.73 25.79 4.70
C VAL A 94 -10.68 26.66 4.02
N CYS A 95 -9.39 26.41 4.28
CA CYS A 95 -8.27 27.08 3.62
C CYS A 95 -8.31 26.92 2.10
N HIS A 96 -8.65 25.72 1.60
CA HIS A 96 -8.78 25.49 0.16
C HIS A 96 -9.94 26.29 -0.46
N LEU A 97 -11.08 26.34 0.22
CA LEU A 97 -12.25 27.08 -0.24
C LEU A 97 -11.99 28.59 -0.27
N SER A 98 -11.40 29.14 0.78
CA SER A 98 -11.06 30.58 0.84
C SER A 98 -9.99 30.96 -0.18
N THR A 99 -8.99 30.09 -0.41
CA THR A 99 -7.99 30.28 -1.47
C THR A 99 -8.63 30.26 -2.86
N LEU A 100 -9.58 29.35 -3.10
CA LEU A 100 -10.31 29.27 -4.37
C LEU A 100 -11.16 30.52 -4.61
N TYR A 101 -11.82 31.04 -3.56
CA TYR A 101 -12.56 32.30 -3.62
C TYR A 101 -11.63 33.46 -3.97
N TYR A 102 -10.54 33.64 -3.22
CA TYR A 102 -9.57 34.71 -3.45
C TYR A 102 -8.98 34.66 -4.86
N TRP A 103 -8.63 33.45 -5.32
CA TRP A 103 -8.21 33.27 -6.70
C TRP A 103 -9.27 33.69 -7.71
N SER A 104 -10.52 33.28 -7.52
CA SER A 104 -11.63 33.60 -8.44
C SER A 104 -11.81 35.13 -8.53
N MET A 105 -11.80 35.80 -7.39
CA MET A 105 -11.94 37.26 -7.29
C MET A 105 -10.77 38.01 -7.94
N GLU A 106 -9.53 37.66 -7.61
CA GLU A 106 -8.34 38.34 -8.13
C GLU A 106 -8.18 38.17 -9.64
N ILE A 107 -8.44 36.96 -10.16
CA ILE A 107 -8.36 36.73 -11.61
C ILE A 107 -9.45 37.48 -12.37
N GLU A 108 -10.68 37.55 -11.85
CA GLU A 108 -11.73 38.34 -12.50
C GLU A 108 -11.40 39.83 -12.51
N SER A 109 -10.88 40.36 -11.40
CA SER A 109 -10.40 41.74 -11.37
C SER A 109 -9.25 41.93 -12.37
N GLY A 110 -8.33 40.97 -12.47
CA GLY A 110 -7.25 40.95 -13.44
C GLY A 110 -7.74 40.94 -14.89
N ILE A 111 -8.71 40.10 -15.24
CA ILE A 111 -9.32 40.03 -16.59
C ILE A 111 -10.06 41.33 -16.91
N GLN A 112 -10.77 41.92 -15.95
CA GLN A 112 -11.42 43.22 -16.12
C GLN A 112 -10.40 44.35 -16.32
N LYS A 113 -9.31 44.37 -15.56
CA LYS A 113 -8.21 45.34 -15.70
C LYS A 113 -7.44 45.16 -17.01
N LEU A 114 -7.25 43.92 -17.48
CA LEU A 114 -6.65 43.59 -18.77
C LEU A 114 -7.37 44.20 -19.97
N LYS A 115 -8.67 44.45 -19.83
CA LYS A 115 -9.46 45.19 -20.82
C LYS A 115 -8.89 46.60 -21.06
N HIS A 116 -8.19 47.16 -20.06
CA HIS A 116 -7.68 48.53 -20.05
C HIS A 116 -6.14 48.63 -20.02
N ASP A 117 -5.41 47.69 -19.40
CA ASP A 117 -3.94 47.69 -19.36
C ASP A 117 -3.32 46.30 -19.58
N ARG A 118 -2.56 46.14 -20.67
CA ARG A 118 -1.88 44.90 -21.05
C ARG A 118 -0.66 44.57 -20.19
N LYS A 119 -0.14 45.51 -19.38
CA LYS A 119 1.06 45.31 -18.54
C LYS A 119 0.75 44.89 -17.11
N ALA A 120 -0.51 44.95 -16.67
CA ALA A 120 -0.92 44.66 -15.29
C ALA A 120 -0.63 43.21 -14.85
N LEU A 121 -0.46 42.29 -15.81
CA LEU A 121 -0.37 40.85 -15.57
C LEU A 121 0.99 40.37 -15.03
N SER A 122 2.08 41.14 -15.21
CA SER A 122 3.41 40.71 -14.75
C SER A 122 3.63 40.89 -13.24
N ILE A 123 2.69 41.53 -12.53
CA ILE A 123 2.88 42.01 -11.16
C ILE A 123 2.17 41.11 -10.11
N GLN A 124 1.15 40.33 -10.47
CA GLN A 124 0.37 39.52 -9.52
C GLN A 124 0.84 38.04 -9.42
N THR A 125 1.82 37.85 -8.53
CA THR A 125 2.00 36.75 -7.55
C THR A 125 2.08 35.25 -7.95
N ASN A 126 3.11 34.60 -7.38
CA ASN A 126 3.70 33.30 -7.72
C ASN A 126 2.88 32.03 -7.39
N TYR A 127 1.66 32.12 -6.86
CA TYR A 127 0.97 30.94 -6.29
C TYR A 127 0.02 30.23 -7.28
N LEU A 128 -0.39 30.90 -8.37
CA LEU A 128 -1.33 30.37 -9.36
C LEU A 128 -0.76 30.38 -10.78
N ARG A 129 0.58 30.44 -10.87
CA ARG A 129 1.34 30.64 -12.11
C ARG A 129 0.95 29.65 -13.21
N ASP A 130 0.76 28.37 -12.93
CA ASP A 130 0.43 27.39 -13.99
C ASP A 130 -0.96 27.64 -14.63
N LEU A 131 -1.97 28.07 -13.85
CA LEU A 131 -3.31 28.42 -14.34
C LEU A 131 -3.32 29.80 -14.99
N LEU A 132 -2.65 30.77 -14.36
CA LEU A 132 -2.48 32.13 -14.91
C LEU A 132 -1.72 32.08 -16.24
N ASP A 133 -0.65 31.30 -16.33
CA ASP A 133 0.11 31.08 -17.56
C ASP A 133 -0.76 30.44 -18.64
N SER A 134 -1.66 29.52 -18.28
CA SER A 134 -2.64 28.96 -19.23
C SER A 134 -3.60 30.02 -19.75
N ILE A 135 -4.12 30.89 -18.86
CA ILE A 135 -5.02 32.00 -19.21
C ILE A 135 -4.29 33.02 -20.11
N CYS A 136 -3.05 33.37 -19.76
CA CYS A 136 -2.18 34.26 -20.53
C CYS A 136 -1.84 33.70 -21.91
N GLN A 137 -1.48 32.41 -21.99
CA GLN A 137 -1.19 31.73 -23.25
C GLN A 137 -2.42 31.68 -24.15
N ARG A 138 -3.62 31.48 -23.58
CA ARG A 138 -4.90 31.44 -24.31
C ARG A 138 -5.45 32.83 -24.64
N LYS A 139 -4.85 33.91 -24.12
CA LYS A 139 -5.23 35.31 -24.40
C LYS A 139 -6.69 35.61 -24.07
N ILE A 140 -7.19 35.14 -22.93
CA ILE A 140 -8.54 35.42 -22.46
C ILE A 140 -8.72 36.93 -22.25
N LYS A 141 -9.84 37.48 -22.72
CA LYS A 141 -10.12 38.94 -22.67
C LYS A 141 -11.36 39.30 -21.86
N GLU A 142 -12.24 38.34 -21.60
CA GLU A 142 -13.53 38.58 -20.97
C GLU A 142 -13.90 37.43 -20.03
N CYS A 143 -14.63 37.72 -18.96
CA CYS A 143 -15.16 36.69 -18.05
C CYS A 143 -16.28 35.84 -18.70
N SER A 144 -16.79 36.24 -19.86
CA SER A 144 -17.74 35.48 -20.67
C SER A 144 -17.06 34.34 -21.46
N ASP A 145 -15.73 34.36 -21.57
CA ASP A 145 -14.95 33.40 -22.34
C ASP A 145 -15.15 31.98 -21.80
N PHE A 146 -15.31 31.02 -22.71
CA PHE A 146 -15.46 29.62 -22.37
C PHE A 146 -14.29 29.10 -21.52
N GLU A 147 -13.06 29.55 -21.78
CA GLU A 147 -11.88 29.11 -21.05
C GLU A 147 -11.85 29.62 -19.60
N TRP A 148 -12.53 30.74 -19.30
CA TRP A 148 -12.78 31.20 -17.93
C TRP A 148 -14.03 30.55 -17.32
N ARG A 149 -15.06 30.28 -18.12
CA ARG A 149 -16.30 29.69 -17.62
C ARG A 149 -16.15 28.23 -17.25
N ARG A 150 -15.26 27.50 -17.91
CA ARG A 150 -15.00 26.09 -17.60
C ARG A 150 -14.24 25.87 -16.29
N THR A 151 -13.56 26.89 -15.75
CA THR A 151 -12.83 26.73 -14.48
C THR A 151 -13.82 26.69 -13.33
N ILE A 152 -13.53 25.86 -12.32
CA ILE A 152 -14.28 25.86 -11.06
C ILE A 152 -13.93 27.14 -10.31
N LYS A 153 -14.95 27.87 -9.89
CA LYS A 153 -14.83 29.15 -9.19
C LYS A 153 -15.66 29.10 -7.92
N CYS A 154 -15.30 29.95 -6.96
CA CYS A 154 -16.08 30.14 -5.75
C CYS A 154 -16.56 31.58 -5.67
N TYR A 155 -17.85 31.77 -5.44
CA TYR A 155 -18.45 33.09 -5.18
C TYR A 155 -19.28 33.04 -3.91
N LEU A 156 -19.44 34.19 -3.28
CA LEU A 156 -20.44 34.38 -2.23
C LEU A 156 -21.74 34.83 -2.89
N LEU A 157 -22.76 33.98 -2.80
CA LEU A 157 -24.10 34.27 -3.34
C LEU A 157 -25.13 34.19 -2.21
N PRO A 158 -26.16 35.05 -2.23
CA PRO A 158 -27.25 34.97 -1.27
C PRO A 158 -28.00 33.64 -1.45
N ASP A 159 -28.24 32.95 -0.35
CA ASP A 159 -29.04 31.72 -0.29
C ASP A 159 -30.46 32.02 0.22
N ALA A 160 -31.27 31.00 0.52
CA ALA A 160 -32.66 31.13 0.98
C ALA A 160 -32.86 32.08 2.18
N ASP A 161 -31.85 32.24 3.03
CA ASP A 161 -31.88 33.09 4.23
C ASP A 161 -31.32 34.51 3.99
N ASP A 162 -30.98 34.87 2.74
CA ASP A 162 -30.28 36.10 2.35
C ASP A 162 -28.87 36.28 2.96
N ILE A 163 -28.39 35.24 3.66
CA ILE A 163 -27.03 35.15 4.17
C ILE A 163 -26.14 34.69 3.01
N PRO A 164 -25.04 35.42 2.69
CA PRO A 164 -24.12 35.01 1.64
C PRO A 164 -23.45 33.69 2.03
N LYS A 165 -23.56 32.69 1.16
CA LYS A 165 -22.90 31.39 1.33
C LYS A 165 -21.97 31.09 0.16
N PRO A 166 -20.88 30.34 0.38
CA PRO A 166 -19.99 29.93 -0.68
C PRO A 166 -20.71 29.01 -1.67
N HIS A 167 -20.61 29.37 -2.94
CA HIS A 167 -21.15 28.62 -4.06
C HIS A 167 -20.03 28.28 -5.03
N LEU A 168 -20.01 27.02 -5.47
CA LEU A 168 -19.12 26.57 -6.53
C LEU A 168 -19.80 26.79 -7.87
N VAL A 169 -19.17 27.61 -8.72
CA VAL A 169 -19.69 27.93 -10.04
C VAL A 169 -18.78 27.35 -11.11
N ILE A 170 -19.38 26.59 -12.01
CA ILE A 170 -18.73 26.03 -13.19
C ILE A 170 -19.70 26.10 -14.36
N LEU A 171 -19.22 26.60 -15.50
CA LEU A 171 -20.03 26.93 -16.67
C LEU A 171 -21.19 27.88 -16.32
N ASN A 172 -22.42 27.34 -16.26
CA ASN A 172 -23.65 28.03 -15.88
C ASN A 172 -24.24 27.53 -14.57
N ASN A 173 -23.58 26.53 -13.96
CA ASN A 173 -24.16 25.79 -12.86
C ASN A 173 -23.69 26.44 -11.57
N ASN A 174 -24.67 26.87 -10.79
CA ASN A 174 -24.46 27.41 -9.46
C ASN A 174 -24.76 26.33 -8.43
N LEU A 175 -23.74 25.90 -7.71
CA LEU A 175 -23.82 24.73 -6.83
C LEU A 175 -23.50 25.16 -5.39
N PRO A 176 -24.47 25.13 -4.46
CA PRO A 176 -24.21 25.49 -3.07
C PRO A 176 -23.22 24.51 -2.45
N TYR A 177 -22.28 25.05 -1.67
CA TYR A 177 -21.30 24.22 -0.97
C TYR A 177 -21.99 23.40 0.13
N GLY A 178 -21.74 22.09 0.18
CA GLY A 178 -22.49 21.17 1.04
C GLY A 178 -22.21 21.26 2.54
N GLY A 179 -21.13 21.93 2.96
CA GLY A 179 -20.79 22.09 4.38
C GLY A 179 -20.47 20.79 5.12
N GLU A 180 -20.21 19.69 4.40
CA GLU A 180 -19.83 18.40 5.00
C GLU A 180 -18.37 18.43 5.44
N PHE A 181 -18.05 17.85 6.60
CA PHE A 181 -16.66 17.80 7.08
C PHE A 181 -15.93 16.59 6.51
N SER A 182 -15.04 16.84 5.55
CA SER A 182 -14.20 15.82 4.92
C SER A 182 -12.74 15.89 5.35
N GLY A 183 -12.32 16.96 6.03
CA GLY A 183 -10.94 17.18 6.44
C GLY A 183 -10.00 17.45 5.25
N SER A 184 -8.74 17.00 5.33
CA SER A 184 -7.81 17.06 4.20
C SER A 184 -8.21 16.05 3.13
N CYS A 185 -9.16 16.39 2.26
CA CYS A 185 -9.57 15.50 1.16
C CYS A 185 -8.34 14.91 0.46
N PRO A 186 -8.34 13.60 0.13
CA PRO A 186 -7.20 12.99 -0.54
C PRO A 186 -6.91 13.77 -1.83
N ASN A 187 -5.74 14.42 -1.87
CA ASN A 187 -5.29 15.28 -2.98
C ASN A 187 -5.36 14.56 -4.32
N ILE A 188 -6.52 14.61 -4.98
CA ILE A 188 -6.65 14.26 -6.38
C ILE A 188 -6.19 15.49 -7.13
N ILE A 189 -5.05 15.34 -7.77
CA ILE A 189 -4.45 16.41 -8.53
C ILE A 189 -5.29 16.58 -9.80
N VAL A 190 -5.88 17.77 -9.95
CA VAL A 190 -6.67 18.11 -11.13
C VAL A 190 -5.75 18.10 -12.36
N THR A 191 -6.06 17.21 -13.29
CA THR A 191 -5.44 17.09 -14.61
C THR A 191 -6.39 17.61 -15.70
N PRO A 192 -5.91 17.94 -16.90
CA PRO A 192 -6.79 18.29 -18.03
C PRO A 192 -7.85 17.22 -18.35
N ALA A 193 -7.58 15.94 -18.09
CA ALA A 193 -8.55 14.86 -18.26
C ALA A 193 -9.66 14.87 -17.19
N THR A 194 -9.29 15.07 -15.92
CA THR A 194 -10.27 15.17 -14.82
C THR A 194 -11.07 16.47 -14.89
N ASP A 195 -10.45 17.56 -15.34
CA ASP A 195 -11.11 18.85 -15.58
C ASP A 195 -12.28 18.70 -16.57
N LYS A 196 -12.05 18.00 -17.69
CA LYS A 196 -13.13 17.63 -18.62
C LYS A 196 -14.22 16.81 -17.95
N CYS A 197 -13.85 15.86 -17.09
CA CYS A 197 -14.83 15.06 -16.36
C CYS A 197 -15.69 15.93 -15.43
N PHE A 198 -15.12 16.92 -14.73
CA PHE A 198 -15.90 17.84 -13.89
C PHE A 198 -16.89 18.66 -14.68
N LEU A 199 -16.53 19.13 -15.88
CA LEU A 199 -17.48 19.83 -16.76
C LEU A 199 -18.71 18.97 -17.08
N PHE A 200 -18.48 17.70 -17.44
CA PHE A 200 -19.58 16.78 -17.73
C PHE A 200 -20.39 16.42 -16.48
N ILE A 201 -19.73 16.21 -15.34
CA ILE A 201 -20.39 15.91 -14.07
C ILE A 201 -21.26 17.07 -13.63
N ALA A 202 -20.72 18.29 -13.64
CA ALA A 202 -21.47 19.47 -13.26
C ALA A 202 -22.67 19.69 -14.18
N GLN A 203 -22.49 19.52 -15.49
CA GLN A 203 -23.61 19.62 -16.44
C GLN A 203 -24.65 18.53 -16.22
N ALA A 204 -24.24 17.29 -15.94
CA ALA A 204 -25.16 16.20 -15.67
C ALA A 204 -25.94 16.40 -14.36
N ILE A 205 -25.30 16.95 -13.32
CA ILE A 205 -25.98 17.33 -12.07
C ILE A 205 -27.04 18.39 -12.35
N TYR A 206 -26.71 19.42 -13.13
CA TYR A 206 -27.67 20.45 -13.54
C TYR A 206 -28.83 19.89 -14.36
N ASP A 207 -28.56 18.96 -15.27
CA ASP A 207 -29.57 18.30 -16.10
C ASP A 207 -30.33 17.16 -15.36
N ILE A 208 -30.03 16.90 -14.07
CA ILE A 208 -30.56 15.78 -13.27
C ILE A 208 -30.38 14.43 -13.99
N GLN A 209 -29.23 14.24 -14.63
CA GLN A 209 -28.84 13.00 -15.32
C GLN A 209 -27.83 12.19 -14.50
N ALA A 210 -27.87 10.87 -14.65
CA ALA A 210 -26.85 10.01 -14.06
C ALA A 210 -25.55 10.07 -14.89
N VAL A 211 -24.39 9.85 -14.25
CA VAL A 211 -23.08 9.90 -14.92
C VAL A 211 -22.42 8.52 -14.90
N CYS A 212 -21.96 8.07 -16.06
CA CYS A 212 -21.20 6.83 -16.21
C CYS A 212 -19.77 7.11 -16.65
N LEU A 213 -18.79 6.84 -15.78
CA LEU A 213 -17.36 6.93 -16.09
C LEU A 213 -16.83 5.60 -16.60
N VAL A 214 -16.31 5.60 -17.82
CA VAL A 214 -15.83 4.41 -18.53
C VAL A 214 -14.33 4.51 -18.75
N GLY A 215 -13.56 3.48 -18.41
CA GLY A 215 -12.11 3.51 -18.62
C GLY A 215 -11.40 2.27 -18.08
N PRO A 216 -10.09 2.12 -18.33
CA PRO A 216 -9.31 1.02 -17.78
C PRO A 216 -9.19 1.11 -16.24
N THR A 217 -8.58 0.10 -15.62
CA THR A 217 -8.27 0.12 -14.18
C THR A 217 -7.24 1.20 -13.85
N GLU A 218 -7.29 1.75 -12.63
CA GLU A 218 -6.29 2.70 -12.09
C GLU A 218 -6.20 4.07 -12.77
N VAL A 219 -7.20 4.48 -13.54
CA VAL A 219 -7.25 5.81 -14.17
C VAL A 219 -7.86 6.90 -13.28
N GLY A 220 -8.21 6.58 -12.03
CA GLY A 220 -8.77 7.56 -11.09
C GLY A 220 -10.29 7.75 -11.19
N LYS A 221 -11.05 6.77 -11.70
CA LYS A 221 -12.51 6.89 -11.91
C LYS A 221 -13.27 7.14 -10.61
N LYS A 222 -12.95 6.39 -9.54
CA LYS A 222 -13.66 6.52 -8.25
C LYS A 222 -13.28 7.83 -7.58
N GLU A 223 -11.99 8.13 -7.59
CA GLU A 223 -11.39 9.34 -7.07
C GLU A 223 -12.05 10.58 -7.69
N THR A 224 -12.16 10.64 -9.02
CA THR A 224 -12.79 11.77 -9.74
C THR A 224 -14.24 12.04 -9.30
N LEU A 225 -14.98 11.01 -8.87
CA LEU A 225 -16.37 11.15 -8.40
C LEU A 225 -16.50 11.64 -6.96
N MET A 226 -15.46 11.49 -6.13
CA MET A 226 -15.49 11.90 -4.71
C MET A 226 -15.16 13.38 -4.50
N LEU A 227 -14.92 14.15 -5.56
CA LEU A 227 -14.46 15.54 -5.47
C LEU A 227 -15.53 16.62 -5.30
N PRO A 228 -16.75 16.50 -5.85
CA PRO A 228 -17.74 17.55 -5.65
C PRO A 228 -18.38 17.41 -4.25
N ASN A 229 -17.87 18.14 -3.24
CA ASN A 229 -18.60 18.48 -2.01
C ASN A 229 -19.73 19.48 -2.33
N VAL A 230 -20.54 19.12 -3.30
CA VAL A 230 -21.69 19.86 -3.77
C VAL A 230 -22.91 19.25 -3.11
N ASN A 231 -23.93 20.07 -2.85
CA ASN A 231 -25.23 19.58 -2.40
C ASN A 231 -26.23 19.46 -3.56
N PRO A 232 -26.19 18.41 -4.42
CA PRO A 232 -27.36 17.98 -5.16
C PRO A 232 -28.15 17.00 -4.28
N SER A 233 -29.46 17.18 -4.12
CA SER A 233 -30.26 16.35 -3.21
C SER A 233 -30.06 14.84 -3.41
N VAL A 234 -29.84 14.38 -4.65
CA VAL A 234 -29.33 13.04 -5.02
C VAL A 234 -28.65 13.09 -6.39
N ALA A 235 -27.52 12.40 -6.59
CA ALA A 235 -26.94 12.14 -7.91
C ALA A 235 -26.50 10.66 -8.06
N PHE A 236 -26.63 10.09 -9.26
CA PHE A 236 -26.26 8.71 -9.55
C PHE A 236 -24.97 8.63 -10.38
N PHE A 237 -24.00 7.89 -9.86
CA PHE A 237 -22.72 7.66 -10.52
C PHE A 237 -22.44 6.18 -10.74
N MET A 238 -21.94 5.84 -11.93
CA MET A 238 -21.52 4.48 -12.29
C MET A 238 -20.08 4.50 -12.79
N THR A 239 -19.26 3.57 -12.34
CA THR A 239 -17.90 3.38 -12.88
C THR A 239 -17.81 2.03 -13.58
N VAL A 240 -17.43 2.03 -14.85
CA VAL A 240 -17.30 0.83 -15.68
C VAL A 240 -15.85 0.63 -16.07
N THR A 241 -15.34 -0.59 -15.85
CA THR A 241 -14.02 -1.00 -16.30
C THR A 241 -14.14 -1.75 -17.61
N VAL A 242 -13.57 -1.18 -18.67
CA VAL A 242 -13.54 -1.85 -19.98
C VAL A 242 -12.34 -2.78 -19.98
N GLN A 243 -12.59 -4.08 -19.90
CA GLN A 243 -11.61 -5.08 -20.30
C GLN A 243 -11.87 -5.39 -21.78
N LEU A 244 -10.81 -5.44 -22.59
CA LEU A 244 -10.87 -5.65 -24.04
C LEU A 244 -11.55 -6.96 -24.49
N SER A 245 -11.95 -7.83 -23.56
CA SER A 245 -12.38 -9.20 -23.81
C SER A 245 -13.80 -9.55 -23.30
N SER A 246 -14.57 -8.60 -22.77
CA SER A 246 -15.92 -8.88 -22.26
C SER A 246 -16.99 -8.11 -23.04
N ASP A 247 -17.80 -8.83 -23.82
CA ASP A 247 -18.98 -8.32 -24.56
C ASP A 247 -20.17 -7.98 -23.65
N TRP A 248 -19.92 -7.50 -22.44
CA TRP A 248 -20.99 -7.15 -21.52
C TRP A 248 -21.52 -5.76 -21.85
N HIS A 249 -22.75 -5.72 -22.37
CA HIS A 249 -23.42 -4.48 -22.75
C HIS A 249 -24.59 -4.21 -21.82
N PHE A 250 -24.63 -3.00 -21.24
CA PHE A 250 -25.81 -2.56 -20.51
C PHE A 250 -27.06 -2.57 -21.41
N PRO A 251 -28.24 -2.93 -20.87
CA PRO A 251 -29.51 -2.74 -21.56
C PRO A 251 -29.64 -1.29 -22.05
N GLN A 252 -30.22 -1.09 -23.24
CA GLN A 252 -30.35 0.26 -23.84
C GLN A 252 -31.08 1.24 -22.90
N LYS A 253 -32.07 0.76 -22.15
CA LYS A 253 -32.81 1.55 -21.15
C LYS A 253 -31.94 2.07 -20.01
N VAL A 254 -30.91 1.33 -19.62
CA VAL A 254 -29.95 1.79 -18.61
C VAL A 254 -29.03 2.82 -19.26
N LYS A 255 -28.50 2.55 -20.46
CA LYS A 255 -27.63 3.48 -21.18
C LYS A 255 -28.26 4.85 -21.43
N SER A 256 -29.57 4.94 -21.66
CA SER A 256 -30.26 6.22 -21.89
C SER A 256 -30.33 7.13 -20.65
N VAL A 257 -30.24 6.57 -19.44
CA VAL A 257 -30.27 7.34 -18.18
C VAL A 257 -28.90 7.95 -17.87
N PHE A 258 -27.82 7.33 -18.37
CA PHE A 258 -26.46 7.73 -18.06
C PHE A 258 -25.82 8.54 -19.17
N ARG A 259 -25.33 9.74 -18.82
CA ARG A 259 -24.34 10.44 -19.62
C ARG A 259 -22.99 9.76 -19.46
N THR A 260 -22.45 9.24 -20.56
CA THR A 260 -21.18 8.48 -20.54
C THR A 260 -19.99 9.39 -20.77
N VAL A 261 -18.97 9.28 -19.93
CA VAL A 261 -17.70 10.01 -20.01
C VAL A 261 -16.55 9.00 -20.00
N SER A 262 -15.65 9.10 -20.97
CA SER A 262 -14.49 8.20 -21.06
C SER A 262 -13.25 8.81 -20.39
N LEU A 263 -12.65 8.04 -19.49
CA LEU A 263 -11.41 8.37 -18.80
C LEU A 263 -10.36 7.33 -19.17
N ILE A 264 -9.58 7.61 -20.22
CA ILE A 264 -8.71 6.61 -20.87
C ILE A 264 -7.32 6.56 -20.21
N LYS A 265 -6.71 7.71 -19.93
CA LYS A 265 -5.35 7.79 -19.41
C LYS A 265 -5.20 8.99 -18.48
N PRO A 266 -4.78 8.79 -17.21
CA PRO A 266 -4.46 9.89 -16.33
C PRO A 266 -3.13 10.53 -16.75
N ASP A 267 -3.03 11.85 -16.62
CA ASP A 267 -1.77 12.55 -16.83
C ASP A 267 -0.82 12.33 -15.64
N ALA A 268 -0.07 11.23 -15.71
CA ALA A 268 0.87 10.79 -14.66
C ALA A 268 1.88 11.87 -14.25
N PHE A 269 2.29 12.73 -15.18
CA PHE A 269 3.23 13.82 -14.90
C PHE A 269 2.69 14.80 -13.87
N TRP A 270 1.48 15.34 -14.08
CA TRP A 270 0.84 16.29 -13.18
C TRP A 270 0.59 15.66 -11.81
N ILE A 271 0.16 14.39 -11.80
CA ILE A 271 -0.08 13.65 -10.57
C ILE A 271 1.23 13.46 -9.78
N LEU A 272 2.33 13.10 -10.43
CA LEU A 272 3.62 12.98 -9.75
C LEU A 272 4.14 14.35 -9.29
N LYS A 273 4.03 15.39 -10.12
CA LYS A 273 4.42 16.77 -9.80
C LYS A 273 3.73 17.24 -8.51
N GLY A 274 2.41 17.09 -8.41
CA GLY A 274 1.68 17.50 -7.20
C GLY A 274 2.03 16.66 -5.98
N ASN A 275 2.28 15.35 -6.12
CA ASN A 275 2.74 14.52 -5.00
C ASN A 275 4.13 14.96 -4.50
N PHE A 276 5.08 15.25 -5.40
CA PHE A 276 6.40 15.78 -5.04
C PHE A 276 6.29 17.15 -4.36
N PHE A 277 5.42 18.03 -4.87
CA PHE A 277 5.19 19.36 -4.28
C PHE A 277 4.61 19.25 -2.87
N SER A 278 3.56 18.45 -2.68
CA SER A 278 2.96 18.20 -1.37
C SER A 278 3.91 17.53 -0.37
N SER A 279 4.94 16.84 -0.88
CA SER A 279 5.99 16.21 -0.07
C SER A 279 7.20 17.13 0.15
N GLY A 280 7.15 18.40 -0.25
CA GLY A 280 8.21 19.38 0.00
C GLY A 280 9.48 19.23 -0.86
N PHE A 281 9.46 18.46 -1.95
CA PHE A 281 10.62 18.31 -2.82
C PHE A 281 10.84 19.55 -3.69
N LYS A 282 12.04 20.14 -3.62
CA LYS A 282 12.47 21.20 -4.55
C LYS A 282 12.62 20.61 -5.96
N GLY A 283 12.14 21.32 -6.99
CA GLY A 283 12.27 20.88 -8.39
C GLY A 283 11.31 19.74 -8.79
N ALA A 284 10.12 19.66 -8.18
CA ALA A 284 9.09 18.66 -8.46
C ALA A 284 8.80 18.43 -9.96
N ASN A 285 8.88 19.48 -10.78
CA ASN A 285 8.68 19.42 -12.23
C ASN A 285 9.70 18.50 -12.92
N PHE A 286 10.99 18.67 -12.60
CA PHE A 286 12.07 17.89 -13.19
C PHE A 286 12.06 16.45 -12.67
N LEU A 287 11.83 16.26 -11.37
CA LEU A 287 11.78 14.93 -10.74
C LEU A 287 10.63 14.08 -11.30
N ALA A 288 9.44 14.67 -11.47
CA ALA A 288 8.29 13.99 -12.07
C ALA A 288 8.57 13.54 -13.51
N GLY A 289 9.18 14.41 -14.33
CA GLY A 289 9.56 14.09 -15.71
C GLY A 289 10.57 12.95 -15.77
N ARG A 290 11.67 13.06 -15.02
CA ARG A 290 12.72 12.02 -14.98
C ARG A 290 12.20 10.67 -14.49
N LEU A 291 11.40 10.66 -13.43
CA LEU A 291 10.84 9.41 -12.90
C LEU A 291 9.93 8.73 -13.94
N LEU A 292 9.16 9.51 -14.69
CA LEU A 292 8.28 8.99 -15.74
C LEU A 292 9.08 8.45 -16.94
N GLU A 293 10.18 9.11 -17.32
CA GLU A 293 11.13 8.62 -18.34
C GLU A 293 11.78 7.29 -17.91
N ILE A 294 12.28 7.21 -16.68
CA ILE A 294 12.89 5.98 -16.15
C ILE A 294 11.85 4.85 -16.12
N ALA A 295 10.63 5.14 -15.67
CA ALA A 295 9.56 4.15 -15.60
C ALA A 295 9.12 3.66 -17.00
N SER A 296 9.12 4.53 -18.01
CA SER A 296 8.76 4.14 -19.38
C SER A 296 9.86 3.30 -20.03
N LEU A 297 11.13 3.67 -19.86
CA LEU A 297 12.28 2.88 -20.32
C LEU A 297 12.29 1.50 -19.65
N ALA A 298 12.13 1.45 -18.33
CA ALA A 298 12.11 0.19 -17.60
C ALA A 298 10.95 -0.72 -18.05
N ARG A 299 9.78 -0.15 -18.34
CA ARG A 299 8.64 -0.92 -18.87
C ARG A 299 8.91 -1.52 -20.26
N ASN A 300 9.63 -0.80 -21.11
CA ASN A 300 9.92 -1.24 -22.48
C ASN A 300 11.08 -2.25 -22.55
N HIS A 301 12.07 -2.12 -21.66
CA HIS A 301 13.29 -2.93 -21.70
C HIS A 301 13.30 -4.12 -20.75
N LEU A 302 12.47 -4.14 -19.69
CA LEU A 302 12.39 -5.28 -18.78
C LEU A 302 11.37 -6.32 -19.26
N PRO A 303 11.54 -7.60 -18.87
CA PRO A 303 10.56 -8.65 -19.14
C PRO A 303 9.16 -8.28 -18.62
N SER A 304 8.12 -8.77 -19.29
CA SER A 304 6.71 -8.47 -18.98
C SER A 304 6.33 -8.70 -17.50
N MET A 305 7.00 -9.62 -16.82
CA MET A 305 6.85 -9.88 -15.38
C MET A 305 7.10 -8.65 -14.49
N TYR A 306 7.95 -7.71 -14.94
CA TYR A 306 8.32 -6.50 -14.20
C TYR A 306 7.45 -5.29 -14.58
N SER A 307 6.69 -5.37 -15.67
CA SER A 307 5.89 -4.26 -16.22
C SER A 307 4.86 -3.74 -15.21
N SER A 308 4.31 -4.63 -14.37
CA SER A 308 3.33 -4.29 -13.33
C SER A 308 3.85 -3.33 -12.26
N ARG A 309 5.17 -3.14 -12.13
CA ARG A 309 5.78 -2.29 -11.10
C ARG A 309 5.91 -0.82 -11.47
N PHE A 310 5.77 -0.51 -12.76
CA PHE A 310 5.95 0.86 -13.27
C PHE A 310 4.60 1.56 -13.49
N HIS A 311 3.55 1.11 -12.80
CA HIS A 311 2.25 1.79 -12.77
C HIS A 311 2.30 3.04 -11.88
N LEU A 312 1.38 3.97 -12.14
CA LEU A 312 1.33 5.26 -11.44
C LEU A 312 1.17 5.11 -9.92
N SER A 313 0.38 4.13 -9.48
CA SER A 313 0.17 3.76 -8.08
C SER A 313 1.48 3.41 -7.36
N SER A 314 2.32 2.57 -7.98
CA SER A 314 3.64 2.21 -7.47
C SER A 314 4.58 3.41 -7.41
N LEU A 315 4.57 4.27 -8.44
CA LEU A 315 5.38 5.51 -8.43
C LEU A 315 4.95 6.45 -7.30
N ILE A 316 3.65 6.68 -7.09
CA ILE A 316 3.14 7.50 -5.99
C ILE A 316 3.55 6.92 -4.63
N SER A 317 3.45 5.60 -4.43
CA SER A 317 3.91 4.97 -3.18
C SER A 317 5.41 5.18 -2.94
N THR A 318 6.21 5.17 -3.99
CA THR A 318 7.66 5.42 -3.91
C THR A 318 7.95 6.85 -3.48
N VAL A 319 7.23 7.83 -4.05
CA VAL A 319 7.35 9.25 -3.66
C VAL A 319 6.96 9.45 -2.19
N LYS A 320 5.82 8.91 -1.76
CA LYS A 320 5.39 8.99 -0.36
C LYS A 320 6.40 8.34 0.58
N ARG A 321 7.00 7.23 0.16
CA ARG A 321 8.04 6.57 0.95
C ARG A 321 9.31 7.41 1.04
N ALA A 322 9.74 8.03 -0.06
CA ALA A 322 10.89 8.92 -0.06
C ALA A 322 10.67 10.10 0.92
N PHE A 323 9.46 10.66 0.95
CA PHE A 323 9.07 11.69 1.91
C PHE A 323 9.15 11.22 3.37
N GLN A 324 8.61 10.04 3.68
CA GLN A 324 8.72 9.46 5.02
C GLN A 324 10.18 9.27 5.47
N ILE A 325 11.04 8.83 4.55
CA ILE A 325 12.47 8.68 4.83
C ILE A 325 13.12 10.03 5.09
N GLN A 326 12.75 11.06 4.33
CA GLN A 326 13.23 12.43 4.53
C GLN A 326 12.85 12.95 5.93
N LEU A 327 11.57 12.82 6.33
CA LEU A 327 11.11 13.19 7.67
C LEU A 327 11.90 12.48 8.78
N SER A 328 12.17 11.17 8.62
CA SER A 328 12.96 10.41 9.59
C SER A 328 14.44 10.77 9.65
N ARG A 329 14.98 11.40 8.59
CA ARG A 329 16.38 11.84 8.50
C ARG A 329 16.54 13.25 9.07
N ASP A 330 15.58 14.14 8.87
CA ASP A 330 15.66 15.53 9.35
C ASP A 330 15.73 15.61 10.89
N GLU A 331 15.22 14.63 11.64
CA GLU A 331 15.39 14.53 13.10
C GLU A 331 16.83 14.20 13.57
N LYS A 332 17.70 13.67 12.69
CA LYS A 332 19.03 13.16 13.09
C LYS A 332 20.22 13.69 12.25
N SER A 333 20.00 14.44 11.17
CA SER A 333 20.99 14.52 10.07
C SER A 333 21.52 15.90 9.70
N TRP A 334 21.15 16.99 10.39
CA TRP A 334 21.66 18.31 10.02
C TRP A 334 23.11 18.58 10.47
N GLU A 335 23.62 17.94 11.53
CA GLU A 335 25.02 18.11 11.96
C GLU A 335 26.04 17.27 11.19
N LYS A 336 25.62 16.22 10.47
CA LYS A 336 26.54 15.25 9.84
C LYS A 336 26.71 15.38 8.32
N LEU A 337 25.76 16.01 7.63
CA LEU A 337 25.75 16.09 6.16
C LEU A 337 26.56 17.27 5.59
N GLU A 338 26.90 18.27 6.40
CA GLU A 338 27.75 19.39 5.97
C GLU A 338 29.21 18.96 5.72
N ASN A 339 29.64 17.82 6.30
CA ASN A 339 30.97 17.23 6.08
C ASN A 339 31.06 16.24 4.90
N ILE A 340 29.94 15.87 4.28
CA ILE A 340 29.91 14.84 3.21
C ILE A 340 29.68 15.44 1.82
N LEU A 341 29.16 16.68 1.72
CA LEU A 341 28.84 17.34 0.45
C LEU A 341 29.96 18.27 -0.07
N ARG A 342 31.23 17.86 0.05
CA ARG A 342 32.27 18.37 -0.86
C ARG A 342 32.34 17.47 -2.10
N PRO A 343 32.27 18.03 -3.32
CA PRO A 343 32.21 17.25 -4.54
C PRO A 343 33.62 16.87 -4.96
N GLU A 344 34.06 15.65 -4.66
CA GLU A 344 35.13 15.02 -5.42
C GLU A 344 34.89 13.51 -5.52
N SER A 345 34.99 13.05 -6.75
CA SER A 345 34.95 11.66 -7.21
C SER A 345 35.67 10.72 -6.25
N GLN A 346 34.95 9.80 -5.58
CA GLN A 346 35.31 8.40 -5.37
C GLN A 346 34.07 7.62 -4.87
N VAL A 347 33.62 6.64 -5.67
CA VAL A 347 32.80 5.54 -5.17
C VAL A 347 33.69 4.74 -4.23
N SER A 348 33.58 4.97 -2.92
CA SER A 348 34.26 4.17 -1.92
C SER A 348 33.42 2.94 -1.59
N THR A 349 33.66 1.87 -2.34
CA THR A 349 33.48 0.51 -1.85
C THR A 349 34.54 0.24 -0.78
N SER A 350 34.18 0.35 0.49
CA SER A 350 34.96 -0.25 1.58
C SER A 350 34.07 -0.62 2.76
N THR A 351 33.76 -1.91 2.87
CA THR A 351 34.21 -2.74 4.00
C THR A 351 33.82 -4.18 3.74
N SER A 352 34.84 -4.95 3.33
CA SER A 352 34.88 -6.40 3.36
C SER A 352 34.92 -6.86 4.83
N LYS A 353 33.80 -7.43 5.29
CA LYS A 353 33.70 -8.56 6.25
C LYS A 353 32.20 -8.76 6.56
N ALA A 354 31.76 -10.01 6.49
CA ALA A 354 30.38 -10.51 6.63
C ALA A 354 29.50 -10.43 5.36
N SER A 355 29.59 -11.47 4.54
CA SER A 355 28.59 -11.83 3.54
C SER A 355 27.31 -12.35 4.21
N LEU A 356 26.45 -11.43 4.65
CA LEU A 356 25.00 -11.61 4.82
C LEU A 356 24.44 -10.23 5.23
N GLY A 357 24.07 -9.40 4.25
CA GLY A 357 23.84 -7.99 4.54
C GLY A 357 23.15 -7.22 3.41
N SER A 358 21.99 -7.71 2.96
CA SER A 358 21.06 -6.89 2.16
C SER A 358 19.66 -6.78 2.79
N THR A 359 19.35 -7.55 3.85
CA THR A 359 18.05 -7.53 4.53
C THR A 359 18.04 -6.74 5.85
N SER A 360 19.18 -6.55 6.52
CA SER A 360 19.23 -5.85 7.82
C SER A 360 19.09 -4.32 7.72
N ARG A 361 19.46 -3.72 6.58
CA ARG A 361 19.16 -2.30 6.35
C ARG A 361 17.67 -2.02 6.17
N GLN A 362 16.82 -3.02 5.88
CA GLN A 362 15.36 -2.84 5.77
C GLN A 362 14.59 -3.12 7.06
N SER A 363 15.20 -3.79 8.07
CA SER A 363 14.50 -4.14 9.31
C SER A 363 14.65 -3.09 10.42
N GLN A 364 15.79 -2.38 10.51
CA GLN A 364 15.91 -1.19 11.38
C GLN A 364 15.12 0.03 10.85
N ILE A 365 14.51 -0.11 9.68
CA ILE A 365 13.64 0.87 9.03
C ILE A 365 12.16 0.75 9.50
N SER A 366 11.85 -0.15 10.44
CA SER A 366 10.47 -0.57 10.73
C SER A 366 9.83 -0.10 12.06
N SER A 367 10.51 0.69 12.90
CA SER A 367 9.89 1.24 14.12
C SER A 367 9.14 2.57 13.91
N GLY A 368 9.30 3.25 12.76
CA GLY A 368 8.64 4.51 12.44
C GLY A 368 7.68 4.48 11.23
N ALA A 369 7.47 3.31 10.61
CA ALA A 369 6.70 3.20 9.37
C ALA A 369 5.19 3.11 9.64
N ARG A 370 4.55 4.26 9.92
CA ARG A 370 3.11 4.43 9.71
C ARG A 370 2.86 4.44 8.20
N ASN A 371 2.05 3.49 7.77
CA ASN A 371 1.45 3.34 6.44
C ASN A 371 2.31 2.73 5.32
N SER A 372 1.74 1.64 4.80
CA SER A 372 2.01 0.91 3.55
C SER A 372 3.10 -0.17 3.58
N LEU A 373 2.76 -1.29 2.91
CA LEU A 373 3.50 -2.52 2.62
C LEU A 373 3.49 -3.63 3.69
N SER A 374 2.85 -4.75 3.34
CA SER A 374 3.55 -6.03 3.18
C SER A 374 2.69 -7.02 2.41
N ALA A 375 3.22 -7.60 1.34
CA ALA A 375 2.81 -8.90 0.83
C ALA A 375 4.02 -9.53 0.17
N ALA A 376 4.86 -10.11 1.02
CA ALA A 376 6.14 -10.63 0.58
C ALA A 376 6.00 -12.07 0.12
N HIS A 377 6.43 -12.33 -1.12
CA HIS A 377 6.78 -13.66 -1.58
C HIS A 377 8.04 -14.10 -0.85
N VAL A 378 7.89 -14.94 0.15
CA VAL A 378 9.02 -15.42 0.94
C VAL A 378 8.85 -16.91 1.15
N LYS A 379 9.72 -17.71 0.55
CA LYS A 379 9.71 -19.16 0.75
C LYS A 379 9.99 -19.51 2.22
N LYS A 380 9.27 -20.53 2.70
CA LYS A 380 9.19 -21.22 4.01
C LYS A 380 10.34 -21.07 5.04
N THR A 381 11.59 -20.89 4.62
CA THR A 381 12.77 -20.73 5.50
C THR A 381 13.05 -19.28 5.88
N ASP A 382 12.68 -18.32 5.04
CA ASP A 382 13.24 -16.97 5.11
C ASP A 382 12.38 -16.04 5.98
N LEU A 383 11.07 -16.30 6.14
CA LEU A 383 10.23 -15.55 7.08
C LEU A 383 10.60 -15.84 8.54
N LYS A 384 10.91 -17.10 8.87
CA LYS A 384 11.32 -17.47 10.23
C LYS A 384 12.66 -16.83 10.59
N ILE A 385 13.60 -16.80 9.65
CA ILE A 385 14.90 -16.14 9.83
C ILE A 385 14.71 -14.63 9.90
N LEU A 386 13.83 -14.03 9.08
CA LEU A 386 13.52 -12.61 9.15
C LEU A 386 12.90 -12.23 10.49
N ILE A 387 11.96 -13.03 10.99
CA ILE A 387 11.32 -12.83 12.29
C ILE A 387 12.37 -12.96 13.40
N GLN A 388 13.16 -14.03 13.38
CA GLN A 388 14.22 -14.25 14.36
C GLN A 388 15.25 -13.11 14.32
N ALA A 389 15.64 -12.64 13.13
CA ALA A 389 16.56 -11.52 12.98
C ALA A 389 15.93 -10.20 13.44
N ILE A 390 14.63 -9.98 13.27
CA ILE A 390 13.91 -8.81 13.81
C ILE A 390 13.82 -8.88 15.33
N GLU A 391 13.51 -10.05 15.89
CA GLU A 391 13.51 -10.30 17.34
C GLU A 391 14.90 -10.05 17.94
N GLU A 392 15.95 -10.58 17.31
CA GLU A 392 17.35 -10.36 17.69
C GLU A 392 17.77 -8.88 17.53
N SER A 393 17.38 -8.21 16.44
CA SER A 393 17.69 -6.79 16.21
C SER A 393 16.99 -5.86 17.20
N LEU A 394 15.79 -6.21 17.63
CA LEU A 394 15.04 -5.48 18.66
C LEU A 394 15.61 -5.75 20.06
N SER A 395 16.16 -6.94 20.31
CA SER A 395 16.83 -7.29 21.57
C SER A 395 18.12 -6.49 21.82
N LEU A 396 18.85 -6.13 20.76
CA LEU A 396 20.12 -5.39 20.83
C LEU A 396 19.97 -3.92 21.22
N GLY A 397 18.75 -3.38 21.26
CA GLY A 397 18.48 -1.97 21.54
C GLY A 397 17.67 -1.69 22.81
N MET A 398 17.36 -2.71 23.63
CA MET A 398 16.37 -2.59 24.71
C MET A 398 16.78 -3.33 25.98
N ASP A 399 16.49 -2.72 27.14
CA ASP A 399 16.71 -3.35 28.46
C ASP A 399 15.90 -4.64 28.61
N ALA A 400 16.41 -5.61 29.38
CA ALA A 400 15.81 -6.95 29.54
C ALA A 400 14.34 -6.94 30.01
N ASP A 401 13.95 -5.96 30.84
CA ASP A 401 12.55 -5.75 31.28
C ASP A 401 11.66 -5.11 30.20
N THR A 402 12.25 -4.41 29.24
CA THR A 402 11.54 -3.85 28.09
C THR A 402 11.42 -4.90 26.98
N PHE A 403 12.38 -5.81 26.88
CA PHE A 403 12.33 -6.98 26.01
C PHE A 403 11.23 -7.98 26.43
N SER A 404 11.00 -8.16 27.73
CA SER A 404 9.87 -8.96 28.23
C SER A 404 8.50 -8.32 27.95
N ARG A 405 8.45 -6.98 27.87
CA ARG A 405 7.27 -6.19 27.44
C ARG A 405 7.13 -6.07 25.92
N PHE A 406 8.15 -6.47 25.16
CA PHE A 406 8.03 -6.54 23.71
C PHE A 406 7.12 -7.68 23.34
N GLN A 407 5.98 -7.33 22.74
CA GLN A 407 4.96 -8.27 22.32
C GLN A 407 5.59 -9.36 21.44
N THR A 408 5.54 -10.60 21.91
CA THR A 408 5.91 -11.78 21.13
C THR A 408 5.20 -11.73 19.78
N LEU A 409 5.98 -11.68 18.70
CA LEU A 409 5.44 -11.63 17.35
C LEU A 409 4.76 -12.96 17.06
N LYS A 410 3.45 -12.95 16.87
CA LYS A 410 2.69 -14.18 16.60
C LYS A 410 2.59 -14.41 15.11
N LEU A 411 3.19 -15.48 14.61
CA LEU A 411 3.04 -15.91 13.22
C LEU A 411 1.90 -16.92 13.10
N VAL A 412 0.94 -16.65 12.21
CA VAL A 412 -0.15 -17.57 11.84
C VAL A 412 -0.06 -17.86 10.35
N LYS A 413 0.03 -19.14 9.98
CA LYS A 413 0.14 -19.56 8.58
C LYS A 413 -1.15 -20.26 8.15
N ILE A 414 -1.72 -19.85 7.03
CA ILE A 414 -2.95 -20.39 6.45
C ILE A 414 -2.68 -20.66 4.96
N ASN A 415 -3.15 -21.80 4.45
CA ASN A 415 -3.20 -22.02 3.00
C ASN A 415 -4.65 -21.78 2.53
N PRO A 416 -4.92 -20.72 1.75
CA PRO A 416 -6.29 -20.40 1.31
C PRO A 416 -6.88 -21.43 0.33
N LEU A 417 -6.06 -22.32 -0.25
CA LEU A 417 -6.50 -23.40 -1.14
C LEU A 417 -6.71 -24.73 -0.39
N THR A 418 -6.68 -24.72 0.95
CA THR A 418 -6.97 -25.94 1.74
C THR A 418 -8.44 -26.34 1.65
N VAL A 419 -9.31 -25.37 1.37
CA VAL A 419 -10.76 -25.56 1.25
C VAL A 419 -11.18 -25.12 -0.13
N ASP A 420 -11.99 -25.95 -0.81
CA ASP A 420 -12.46 -25.67 -2.17
C ASP A 420 -13.48 -24.52 -2.19
N ASP A 421 -14.25 -24.37 -1.12
CA ASP A 421 -15.25 -23.32 -0.96
C ASP A 421 -14.65 -22.07 -0.28
N PHE A 422 -14.71 -20.94 -1.01
CA PHE A 422 -14.27 -19.64 -0.51
C PHE A 422 -15.15 -19.13 0.65
N GLU A 423 -16.41 -19.57 0.76
CA GLU A 423 -17.27 -19.19 1.89
C GLU A 423 -16.79 -19.78 3.21
N LEU A 424 -16.32 -21.03 3.20
CA LEU A 424 -15.71 -21.64 4.38
C LEU A 424 -14.37 -21.00 4.74
N MET A 425 -13.67 -20.41 3.77
CA MET A 425 -12.41 -19.70 4.03
C MET A 425 -12.64 -18.27 4.53
N PHE A 426 -13.46 -17.47 3.86
CA PHE A 426 -13.62 -16.03 4.10
C PHE A 426 -14.95 -15.64 4.77
N GLY A 427 -15.86 -16.59 4.95
CA GLY A 427 -17.18 -16.38 5.53
C GLY A 427 -18.28 -16.35 4.47
N GLY A 428 -19.43 -16.93 4.83
CA GLY A 428 -20.62 -17.05 4.00
C GLY A 428 -21.88 -16.59 4.72
N LEU A 429 -23.00 -16.58 4.02
CA LEU A 429 -24.31 -16.37 4.62
C LEU A 429 -24.96 -17.75 4.80
N ASP A 430 -25.44 -18.03 6.01
CA ASP A 430 -26.28 -19.20 6.22
C ASP A 430 -27.69 -18.96 5.63
N SER A 431 -28.52 -20.00 5.62
CA SER A 431 -29.92 -19.99 5.19
C SER A 431 -30.78 -18.90 5.85
N ASN A 432 -30.36 -18.41 7.01
CA ASN A 432 -30.99 -17.32 7.76
C ASN A 432 -30.38 -15.94 7.47
N GLU A 433 -29.56 -15.80 6.43
CA GLU A 433 -28.77 -14.59 6.10
C GLU A 433 -27.83 -14.11 7.22
N GLN A 434 -27.54 -14.98 8.19
CA GLN A 434 -26.56 -14.70 9.23
C GLN A 434 -25.16 -15.03 8.73
N LEU A 435 -24.20 -14.16 9.05
CA LEU A 435 -22.82 -14.36 8.67
C LEU A 435 -22.21 -15.50 9.49
N VAL A 436 -21.74 -16.54 8.80
CA VAL A 436 -20.91 -17.59 9.38
C VAL A 436 -19.46 -17.26 9.08
N ASP A 437 -18.65 -17.17 10.14
CA ASP A 437 -17.23 -16.90 10.02
C ASP A 437 -16.49 -18.10 9.39
N GLY A 438 -15.64 -17.79 8.42
CA GLY A 438 -14.71 -18.74 7.82
C GLY A 438 -13.41 -18.89 8.61
N LEU A 439 -12.53 -19.78 8.14
CA LEU A 439 -11.22 -20.06 8.73
C LEU A 439 -10.34 -18.79 8.80
N PHE A 440 -10.27 -18.03 7.72
CA PHE A 440 -9.50 -16.80 7.68
C PHE A 440 -10.14 -15.71 8.56
N THR A 441 -11.45 -15.50 8.47
CA THR A 441 -12.12 -14.41 9.21
C THR A 441 -12.13 -14.63 10.71
N SER A 442 -12.28 -15.87 11.17
CA SER A 442 -12.14 -16.21 12.59
C SER A 442 -10.74 -15.92 13.14
N VAL A 443 -9.69 -16.31 12.39
CA VAL A 443 -8.29 -16.00 12.74
C VAL A 443 -8.03 -14.50 12.69
N PHE A 444 -8.56 -13.81 11.68
CA PHE A 444 -8.39 -12.38 11.49
C PHE A 444 -9.04 -11.57 12.62
N LYS A 445 -10.29 -11.89 13.00
CA LYS A 445 -10.98 -11.29 14.15
C LYS A 445 -10.20 -11.53 15.45
N LYS A 446 -9.67 -12.75 15.65
CA LYS A 446 -8.84 -13.08 16.82
C LYS A 446 -7.53 -12.30 16.83
N ALA A 447 -6.88 -12.13 15.68
CA ALA A 447 -5.66 -11.35 15.55
C ALA A 447 -5.89 -9.85 15.82
N ASN A 448 -7.02 -9.31 15.37
CA ASN A 448 -7.40 -7.92 15.61
C ASN A 448 -7.69 -7.62 17.09
N ARG A 449 -8.32 -8.56 17.82
CA ARG A 449 -8.60 -8.41 19.25
C ARG A 449 -7.32 -8.45 20.11
N ASN A 450 -6.27 -9.09 19.61
CA ASN A 450 -5.02 -9.21 20.34
C ASN A 450 -4.22 -7.90 20.28
N THR A 451 -3.61 -7.54 21.41
CA THR A 451 -2.68 -6.41 21.48
C THR A 451 -1.34 -6.74 20.82
N SER A 452 -0.92 -8.01 20.81
CA SER A 452 0.34 -8.48 20.23
C SER A 452 0.43 -8.32 18.70
N LYS A 453 1.59 -7.88 18.20
CA LYS A 453 1.89 -7.90 16.75
C LYS A 453 1.70 -9.31 16.17
N THR A 454 0.73 -9.45 15.27
CA THR A 454 0.35 -10.74 14.65
C THR A 454 0.56 -10.68 13.15
N TRP A 455 1.35 -11.59 12.61
CA TRP A 455 1.59 -11.72 11.17
C TRP A 455 0.83 -12.93 10.64
N ILE A 456 -0.02 -12.70 9.65
CA ILE A 456 -0.80 -13.75 8.99
C ILE A 456 -0.19 -13.99 7.62
N THR A 457 0.35 -15.18 7.40
CA THR A 457 0.95 -15.61 6.13
C THR A 457 -0.02 -16.53 5.39
N LEU A 458 -0.38 -16.14 4.17
CA LEU A 458 -1.16 -16.92 3.23
C LEU A 458 -0.20 -17.61 2.25
N ASP A 459 -0.14 -18.94 2.28
CA ASP A 459 0.77 -19.75 1.46
C ASP A 459 -0.02 -20.49 0.38
N ALA A 460 -0.16 -19.83 -0.77
CA ALA A 460 -0.82 -20.35 -1.95
C ALA A 460 -0.46 -19.52 -3.18
N SER A 461 -0.59 -20.13 -4.35
CA SER A 461 -0.56 -19.40 -5.62
C SER A 461 -1.66 -18.33 -5.64
N VAL A 462 -1.28 -17.10 -5.96
CA VAL A 462 -2.21 -15.97 -6.04
C VAL A 462 -3.18 -16.18 -7.21
N ASN A 463 -4.47 -16.29 -6.92
CA ASN A 463 -5.53 -16.32 -7.92
C ASN A 463 -6.52 -15.16 -7.68
N PRO A 464 -7.22 -14.67 -8.72
CA PRO A 464 -8.21 -13.60 -8.55
C PRO A 464 -9.37 -14.00 -7.62
N GLY A 465 -9.77 -15.27 -7.62
CA GLY A 465 -10.94 -15.76 -6.89
C GLY A 465 -10.91 -15.48 -5.39
N TRP A 466 -9.86 -15.91 -4.67
CA TRP A 466 -9.75 -15.63 -3.23
C TRP A 466 -9.14 -14.27 -2.93
N MET A 467 -8.31 -13.73 -3.82
CA MET A 467 -7.69 -12.43 -3.58
C MET A 467 -8.69 -11.29 -3.55
N ASP A 468 -9.79 -11.38 -4.30
CA ASP A 468 -10.81 -10.33 -4.35
C ASP A 468 -11.40 -10.01 -2.96
N TYR A 469 -11.50 -11.02 -2.07
CA TYR A 469 -11.90 -10.85 -0.67
C TYR A 469 -10.90 -10.03 0.17
N LEU A 470 -9.63 -9.98 -0.25
CA LEU A 470 -8.54 -9.35 0.50
C LEU A 470 -8.03 -8.05 -0.13
N VAL A 471 -8.51 -7.67 -1.32
CA VAL A 471 -8.04 -6.45 -2.02
C VAL A 471 -8.21 -5.20 -1.16
N SER A 472 -9.35 -5.07 -0.47
CA SER A 472 -9.60 -3.94 0.43
C SER A 472 -8.68 -3.97 1.66
N ALA A 473 -8.34 -5.17 2.16
CA ALA A 473 -7.49 -5.37 3.33
C ALA A 473 -6.04 -4.96 3.06
N VAL A 474 -5.56 -5.29 1.87
CA VAL A 474 -4.22 -4.97 1.36
C VAL A 474 -4.11 -3.49 0.97
N SER A 475 -5.22 -2.84 0.65
CA SER A 475 -5.24 -1.44 0.23
C SER A 475 -5.00 -0.46 1.38
N LYS A 476 -4.93 0.85 1.06
CA LYS A 476 -4.79 1.94 2.05
C LYS A 476 -5.87 1.90 3.14
N ASN A 477 -7.04 1.40 2.81
CA ASN A 477 -8.22 1.43 3.67
C ASN A 477 -8.17 0.39 4.78
N ARG A 478 -7.26 -0.60 4.69
CA ARG A 478 -7.03 -1.62 5.73
C ARG A 478 -8.34 -2.23 6.26
N MET A 479 -9.26 -2.60 5.37
CA MET A 479 -10.59 -3.08 5.75
C MET A 479 -10.99 -4.33 4.96
N ILE A 480 -11.77 -5.22 5.57
CA ILE A 480 -12.31 -6.42 4.93
C ILE A 480 -13.82 -6.29 4.85
N HIS A 481 -14.38 -6.50 3.66
CA HIS A 481 -15.82 -6.57 3.45
C HIS A 481 -16.28 -8.00 3.58
N LEU A 482 -17.30 -8.21 4.40
CA LEU A 482 -17.97 -9.49 4.57
C LEU A 482 -19.20 -9.56 3.67
N LYS A 483 -19.70 -10.76 3.39
CA LYS A 483 -20.83 -10.96 2.47
C LYS A 483 -22.14 -10.33 2.97
N ASN A 484 -22.32 -10.17 4.29
CA ASN A 484 -23.46 -9.48 4.88
C ASN A 484 -23.38 -7.95 4.78
N GLY A 485 -22.30 -7.39 4.21
CA GLY A 485 -22.07 -5.96 4.14
C GLY A 485 -21.26 -5.39 5.30
N ASP A 486 -20.96 -6.19 6.33
CA ASP A 486 -20.14 -5.73 7.46
C ASP A 486 -18.71 -5.44 7.03
N ILE A 487 -18.09 -4.48 7.73
CA ILE A 487 -16.72 -4.04 7.48
C ILE A 487 -15.89 -4.28 8.74
N ILE A 488 -14.79 -5.02 8.59
CA ILE A 488 -13.81 -5.22 9.67
C ILE A 488 -12.54 -4.44 9.35
N TYR A 489 -12.21 -3.45 10.18
CA TYR A 489 -10.96 -2.69 10.08
C TYR A 489 -9.79 -3.49 10.66
N MET A 490 -8.66 -3.48 9.95
CA MET A 490 -7.42 -4.13 10.36
C MET A 490 -6.63 -3.22 11.30
N ASN A 491 -6.32 -3.73 12.49
CA ASN A 491 -5.49 -3.02 13.46
C ASN A 491 -4.03 -2.94 13.00
N GLU A 492 -3.29 -1.90 13.45
CA GLU A 492 -1.87 -1.72 13.08
C GLU A 492 -0.96 -2.87 13.51
N ASN A 493 -1.39 -3.64 14.50
CA ASN A 493 -0.67 -4.80 15.02
C ASN A 493 -0.75 -6.01 14.08
N VAL A 494 -1.70 -6.04 13.14
CA VAL A 494 -1.89 -7.14 12.21
C VAL A 494 -1.21 -6.82 10.87
N LYS A 495 -0.41 -7.76 10.37
CA LYS A 495 0.18 -7.68 9.02
C LYS A 495 -0.13 -8.92 8.21
N LEU A 496 -0.41 -8.74 6.92
CA LEU A 496 -0.62 -9.84 5.98
C LEU A 496 0.64 -10.09 5.15
N PHE A 497 0.90 -11.35 4.82
CA PHE A 497 1.97 -11.81 3.93
C PHE A 497 1.42 -12.83 2.94
N LEU A 498 1.86 -12.78 1.69
CA LEU A 498 1.43 -13.70 0.63
C LEU A 498 2.65 -14.43 0.06
N GLU A 499 2.81 -15.70 0.44
CA GLU A 499 3.83 -16.60 -0.07
C GLU A 499 3.27 -17.31 -1.33
N THR A 500 3.86 -17.07 -2.51
CA THR A 500 3.24 -17.48 -3.79
C THR A 500 4.24 -17.77 -4.91
N ASP A 501 4.58 -19.02 -5.18
CA ASP A 501 5.54 -19.43 -6.22
C ASP A 501 5.46 -18.67 -7.58
N ASN A 502 4.25 -18.39 -8.07
CA ASN A 502 4.00 -17.65 -9.31
C ASN A 502 3.02 -16.48 -9.08
N ILE A 503 3.20 -15.40 -9.85
CA ILE A 503 2.40 -14.17 -9.81
C ILE A 503 1.66 -13.92 -11.14
N GLN A 504 1.90 -14.75 -12.18
CA GLN A 504 1.33 -14.55 -13.52
C GLN A 504 -0.21 -14.56 -13.57
N SER A 505 -0.86 -15.33 -12.70
CA SER A 505 -2.32 -15.42 -12.59
C SER A 505 -2.95 -14.22 -11.87
N ALA A 506 -2.14 -13.37 -11.23
CA ALA A 506 -2.64 -12.21 -10.49
C ALA A 506 -2.97 -11.05 -11.43
N SER A 507 -4.09 -10.36 -11.17
CA SER A 507 -4.43 -9.17 -11.94
C SER A 507 -3.44 -8.03 -11.65
N PRO A 508 -3.06 -7.21 -12.65
CA PRO A 508 -2.15 -6.07 -12.44
C PRO A 508 -2.64 -5.09 -11.35
N THR A 509 -3.95 -4.96 -11.18
CA THR A 509 -4.59 -4.10 -10.17
C THR A 509 -4.39 -4.58 -8.74
N ILE A 510 -4.28 -5.90 -8.54
CA ILE A 510 -3.96 -6.48 -7.24
C ILE A 510 -2.47 -6.25 -6.94
N LEU A 511 -1.62 -6.50 -7.94
CA LEU A 511 -0.16 -6.36 -7.80
C LEU A 511 0.32 -4.95 -7.52
N SER A 512 -0.35 -3.94 -8.07
CA SER A 512 0.00 -2.54 -7.84
C SER A 512 -0.20 -2.09 -6.38
N LYS A 513 -1.10 -2.76 -5.66
CA LYS A 513 -1.39 -2.50 -4.23
C LYS A 513 -0.49 -3.29 -3.29
N LEU A 514 0.12 -4.37 -3.78
CA LEU A 514 0.96 -5.26 -3.00
C LEU A 514 2.41 -4.77 -2.97
N GLY A 515 3.06 -4.92 -1.81
CA GLY A 515 4.50 -4.71 -1.67
C GLY A 515 5.26 -5.97 -2.08
N LEU A 516 5.67 -6.07 -3.34
CA LEU A 516 6.33 -7.27 -3.87
C LEU A 516 7.81 -7.33 -3.44
N ILE A 517 8.18 -8.43 -2.78
CA ILE A 517 9.57 -8.75 -2.46
C ILE A 517 10.00 -9.91 -3.36
N TYR A 518 11.01 -9.67 -4.18
CA TYR A 518 11.62 -10.72 -5.00
C TYR A 518 12.84 -11.22 -4.27
N VAL A 519 12.80 -12.47 -3.84
CA VAL A 519 13.96 -13.15 -3.27
C VAL A 519 14.71 -13.77 -4.43
N ASP A 520 15.77 -13.09 -4.86
CA ASP A 520 16.74 -13.67 -5.79
C ASP A 520 17.71 -14.54 -4.97
N GLY A 521 17.94 -15.76 -5.46
CA GLY A 521 18.61 -16.81 -4.71
C GLY A 521 17.64 -17.92 -4.33
N ILE A 522 17.65 -18.99 -5.12
CA ILE A 522 17.31 -20.30 -4.59
C ILE A 522 18.25 -20.50 -3.40
N VAL A 523 17.69 -20.63 -2.18
CA VAL A 523 18.47 -21.03 -1.02
C VAL A 523 19.30 -22.25 -1.43
N GLY A 524 20.60 -22.07 -1.60
CA GLY A 524 21.46 -23.13 -2.11
C GLY A 524 21.51 -24.30 -1.13
N TRP A 525 21.87 -25.48 -1.62
CA TRP A 525 22.12 -26.65 -0.77
C TRP A 525 23.14 -26.34 0.34
N GLU A 526 24.10 -25.43 0.08
CA GLU A 526 25.09 -24.98 1.07
C GLU A 526 24.49 -24.40 2.35
N LEU A 527 23.46 -23.55 2.22
CA LEU A 527 22.85 -22.90 3.40
C LEU A 527 22.08 -23.94 4.21
N LEU A 528 21.41 -24.88 3.53
CA LEU A 528 20.72 -26.00 4.16
C LEU A 528 21.70 -26.92 4.88
N ALA A 529 22.87 -27.19 4.29
CA ALA A 529 23.92 -27.99 4.92
C ALA A 529 24.44 -27.30 6.19
N LYS A 530 24.79 -26.01 6.09
CA LYS A 530 25.29 -25.21 7.23
C LYS A 530 24.27 -25.11 8.36
N THR A 531 22.99 -24.91 8.04
CA THR A 531 21.92 -24.84 9.05
C THR A 531 21.66 -26.19 9.71
N TRP A 532 21.57 -27.26 8.92
CA TRP A 532 21.36 -28.62 9.42
C TRP A 532 22.45 -29.07 10.40
N ILE A 533 23.71 -28.75 10.11
CA ILE A 533 24.84 -29.02 11.01
C ILE A 533 24.72 -28.21 12.31
N LYS A 534 24.45 -26.90 12.22
CA LYS A 534 24.25 -26.06 13.41
C LYS A 534 23.10 -26.56 14.29
N THR A 535 21.97 -26.98 13.71
CA THR A 535 20.84 -27.55 14.46
C THR A 535 21.24 -28.84 15.19
N ARG A 536 22.12 -29.66 14.61
CA ARG A 536 22.64 -30.87 15.25
C ARG A 536 23.61 -30.57 16.40
N LYS A 537 24.50 -29.59 16.26
CA LYS A 537 25.35 -29.10 17.37
C LYS A 537 24.49 -28.72 18.57
N ASN A 538 23.43 -27.93 18.34
CA ASN A 538 22.54 -27.46 19.42
C ASN A 538 21.75 -28.59 20.09
N ARG A 539 21.28 -29.60 19.35
CA ARG A 539 20.59 -30.76 19.93
C ARG A 539 21.51 -31.63 20.80
N LYS A 540 22.81 -31.67 20.52
CA LYS A 540 23.79 -32.49 21.25
C LYS A 540 24.41 -31.79 22.45
N ILE A 541 24.49 -30.45 22.46
CA ILE A 541 24.89 -29.67 23.65
C ILE A 541 23.96 -29.96 24.84
N ILE A 542 22.69 -30.33 24.57
CA ILE A 542 21.71 -30.71 25.60
C ILE A 542 21.88 -32.19 26.04
N ALA A 543 22.63 -33.02 25.31
CA ALA A 543 22.63 -34.49 25.46
C ALA A 543 24.03 -35.12 25.70
N ASN A 544 24.96 -34.39 26.33
CA ASN A 544 26.35 -34.77 26.68
C ASN A 544 27.41 -34.39 25.62
N GLY A 545 28.28 -33.45 26.01
CA GLY A 545 29.37 -32.93 25.20
C GLY A 545 30.51 -33.92 25.02
N ASN A 546 30.57 -34.59 23.87
CA ASN A 546 31.70 -35.41 23.46
C ASN A 546 32.57 -34.65 22.42
N PRO A 547 33.88 -34.44 22.66
CA PRO A 547 34.74 -33.62 21.80
C PRO A 547 35.18 -34.26 20.47
N ASN A 548 35.03 -35.58 20.28
CA ASN A 548 35.45 -36.30 19.05
C ASN A 548 34.47 -36.18 17.86
N LEU A 549 33.42 -35.36 17.96
CA LEU A 549 32.38 -35.23 16.92
C LEU A 549 32.52 -34.00 16.01
N ASN A 550 33.39 -33.04 16.36
CA ASN A 550 33.65 -31.87 15.52
C ASN A 550 34.24 -32.28 14.16
N ASP A 551 35.05 -33.34 14.14
CA ASP A 551 35.67 -33.90 12.92
C ASP A 551 34.62 -34.46 11.95
N MET A 552 33.56 -35.10 12.44
CA MET A 552 32.55 -35.76 11.61
C MET A 552 31.70 -34.76 10.82
N GLU A 553 31.35 -33.64 11.44
CA GLU A 553 30.56 -32.58 10.81
C GLU A 553 31.39 -31.79 9.80
N GLU A 554 32.70 -31.62 10.07
CA GLU A 554 33.64 -31.02 9.13
C GLU A 554 33.88 -31.92 7.91
N ILE A 555 34.06 -33.23 8.12
CA ILE A 555 34.16 -34.23 7.06
C ILE A 555 32.90 -34.22 6.19
N LEU A 556 31.71 -34.16 6.79
CA LEU A 556 30.45 -34.09 6.03
C LEU A 556 30.35 -32.81 5.20
N MET A 557 30.75 -31.65 5.73
CA MET A 557 30.78 -30.40 4.94
C MET A 557 31.74 -30.48 3.76
N GLN A 558 32.94 -31.04 3.97
CA GLN A 558 33.90 -31.27 2.89
C GLN A 558 33.28 -32.20 1.84
N CYS A 559 32.69 -33.32 2.26
CA CYS A 559 32.04 -34.27 1.33
C CYS A 559 30.91 -33.60 0.54
N PHE A 560 30.09 -32.77 1.18
CA PHE A 560 29.02 -32.02 0.52
C PHE A 560 29.59 -31.06 -0.54
N GLN A 561 30.60 -30.27 -0.21
CA GLN A 561 31.25 -29.34 -1.14
C GLN A 561 31.90 -30.03 -2.33
N THR A 562 32.63 -31.12 -2.10
CA THR A 562 33.35 -31.82 -3.18
C THR A 562 32.40 -32.52 -4.15
N THR A 563 31.29 -33.08 -3.66
CA THR A 563 30.45 -33.98 -4.48
C THR A 563 29.19 -33.32 -5.04
N ILE A 564 28.52 -32.45 -4.29
CA ILE A 564 27.17 -31.99 -4.64
C ILE A 564 27.21 -31.03 -5.82
N GLU A 565 28.17 -30.11 -5.89
CA GLU A 565 28.30 -29.18 -7.03
C GLU A 565 28.50 -29.93 -8.35
N GLY A 566 29.36 -30.95 -8.34
CA GLY A 566 29.61 -31.82 -9.49
C GLY A 566 28.36 -32.59 -9.92
N VAL A 567 27.64 -33.18 -8.96
CA VAL A 567 26.39 -33.91 -9.20
C VAL A 567 25.30 -32.99 -9.75
N VAL A 568 25.10 -31.81 -9.16
CA VAL A 568 24.11 -30.84 -9.63
C VAL A 568 24.42 -30.37 -11.06
N LYS A 569 25.69 -30.09 -11.36
CA LYS A 569 26.12 -29.70 -12.71
C LYS A 569 25.88 -30.82 -13.72
N PHE A 570 26.19 -32.06 -13.36
CA PHE A 570 25.91 -33.24 -14.20
C PHE A 570 24.41 -33.36 -14.48
N LEU A 571 23.57 -33.26 -13.45
CA LEU A 571 22.11 -33.38 -13.57
C LEU A 571 21.47 -32.26 -14.37
N LYS A 572 22.02 -31.04 -14.34
CA LYS A 572 21.51 -29.90 -15.14
C LYS A 572 21.91 -29.98 -16.61
N THR A 573 23.02 -30.64 -16.94
CA THR A 573 23.62 -30.60 -18.29
C THR A 573 23.39 -31.87 -19.10
N LYS A 574 23.44 -33.04 -18.46
CA LYS A 574 23.46 -34.34 -19.16
C LYS A 574 22.18 -35.15 -19.02
N VAL A 575 21.31 -34.82 -18.06
CA VAL A 575 20.11 -35.60 -17.74
C VAL A 575 18.86 -34.88 -18.21
N LYS A 576 17.93 -35.63 -18.81
CA LYS A 576 16.56 -35.17 -19.08
C LYS A 576 15.64 -35.62 -17.94
N HIS A 577 15.16 -34.68 -17.15
CA HIS A 577 14.26 -34.98 -16.04
C HIS A 577 12.83 -35.20 -16.52
N SER A 578 12.23 -36.34 -16.16
CA SER A 578 10.83 -36.67 -16.46
C SER A 578 9.83 -35.86 -15.62
N THR A 579 10.29 -35.32 -14.48
CA THR A 579 9.50 -34.53 -13.52
C THR A 579 10.21 -33.24 -13.17
N TYR A 580 9.48 -32.25 -12.65
CA TYR A 580 10.10 -31.03 -12.12
C TYR A 580 10.87 -31.35 -10.83
N VAL A 581 12.19 -31.21 -10.86
CA VAL A 581 13.06 -31.49 -9.72
C VAL A 581 13.83 -30.23 -9.32
N THR A 582 13.89 -29.97 -8.02
CA THR A 582 14.69 -28.87 -7.47
C THR A 582 15.91 -29.42 -6.75
N GLU A 583 17.04 -28.73 -6.91
CA GLU A 583 18.30 -29.02 -6.23
C GLU A 583 18.14 -29.07 -4.70
N VAL A 584 17.36 -28.12 -4.16
CA VAL A 584 17.00 -28.07 -2.74
C VAL A 584 16.15 -29.25 -2.32
N GLY A 585 15.17 -29.66 -3.11
CA GLY A 585 14.33 -30.82 -2.81
C GLY A 585 15.15 -32.11 -2.76
N MET A 586 16.00 -32.34 -3.77
CA MET A 586 16.90 -33.49 -3.80
C MET A 586 17.84 -33.52 -2.58
N PHE A 587 18.44 -32.37 -2.25
CA PHE A 587 19.34 -32.30 -1.11
C PHE A 587 18.61 -32.43 0.24
N THR A 588 17.39 -31.91 0.36
CA THR A 588 16.55 -32.08 1.57
C THR A 588 16.23 -33.55 1.79
N ASN A 589 15.89 -34.30 0.74
CA ASN A 589 15.67 -35.74 0.83
C ASN A 589 16.94 -36.48 1.26
N CYS A 590 18.11 -36.09 0.72
CA CYS A 590 19.41 -36.62 1.14
C CYS A 590 19.67 -36.38 2.63
N LEU A 591 19.44 -35.15 3.12
CA LEU A 591 19.62 -34.79 4.53
C LEU A 591 18.63 -35.52 5.46
N GLN A 592 17.37 -35.70 5.05
CA GLN A 592 16.38 -36.45 5.84
C GLN A 592 16.79 -37.92 5.99
N MET A 593 17.21 -38.56 4.89
CA MET A 593 17.69 -39.93 4.89
C MET A 593 18.97 -40.07 5.73
N LEU A 594 19.92 -39.14 5.58
CA LEU A 594 21.13 -39.08 6.39
C LEU A 594 20.83 -38.82 7.87
N THR A 595 19.76 -38.09 8.18
CA THR A 595 19.34 -37.83 9.57
C THR A 595 18.90 -39.12 10.25
N LEU A 596 18.09 -39.94 9.56
CA LEU A 596 17.61 -41.22 10.05
C LEU A 596 18.74 -42.25 10.19
N LEU A 597 19.63 -42.37 9.19
CA LEU A 597 20.72 -43.35 9.24
C LEU A 597 21.78 -43.03 10.31
N LEU A 598 21.85 -41.78 10.75
CA LEU A 598 22.77 -41.34 11.79
C LEU A 598 22.14 -41.31 13.19
N SER A 599 20.82 -41.54 13.36
CA SER A 599 20.19 -41.59 14.68
C SER A 599 20.44 -42.91 15.41
N ASP A 600 20.69 -44.02 14.69
CA ASP A 600 20.56 -45.36 15.27
C ASP A 600 21.89 -46.05 15.66
N LYS A 601 23.07 -45.55 15.25
CA LYS A 601 24.39 -46.17 15.58
C LYS A 601 25.54 -45.17 15.66
N LEU A 602 25.53 -44.30 16.67
CA LEU A 602 26.54 -43.23 16.84
C LEU A 602 27.91 -43.71 17.35
N GLU A 603 28.03 -44.93 17.90
CA GLU A 603 29.25 -45.36 18.61
C GLU A 603 30.27 -46.13 17.74
N LEU A 604 29.92 -46.54 16.50
CA LEU A 604 30.74 -47.44 15.67
C LEU A 604 31.19 -46.85 14.32
N ALA A 605 30.87 -45.59 14.04
CA ALA A 605 31.04 -45.00 12.72
C ALA A 605 32.40 -44.28 12.56
N GLY A 606 33.43 -45.00 12.11
CA GLY A 606 34.66 -44.35 11.64
C GLY A 606 34.42 -43.46 10.40
N ASN A 607 35.35 -42.56 10.08
CA ASN A 607 35.26 -41.59 8.97
C ASN A 607 34.81 -42.21 7.63
N VAL A 608 35.30 -43.42 7.32
CA VAL A 608 34.96 -44.17 6.10
C VAL A 608 33.49 -44.62 6.09
N HIS A 609 32.93 -44.97 7.25
CA HIS A 609 31.54 -45.39 7.35
C HIS A 609 30.59 -44.24 7.05
N VAL A 610 30.88 -43.03 7.55
CA VAL A 610 30.05 -41.85 7.28
C VAL A 610 30.14 -41.38 5.83
N LYS A 611 31.32 -41.44 5.20
CA LYS A 611 31.44 -41.22 3.74
C LYS A 611 30.58 -42.20 2.94
N LYS A 612 30.56 -43.49 3.31
CA LYS A 612 29.73 -44.52 2.65
C LYS A 612 28.24 -44.29 2.85
N LEU A 613 27.82 -43.92 4.07
CA LEU A 613 26.42 -43.58 4.36
C LEU A 613 25.96 -42.35 3.56
N PHE A 614 26.80 -41.32 3.47
CA PHE A 614 26.52 -40.15 2.65
C PHE A 614 26.36 -40.53 1.16
N LEU A 615 27.30 -41.30 0.61
CA LEU A 615 27.21 -41.77 -0.78
C LEU A 615 25.93 -42.57 -1.04
N PHE A 616 25.54 -43.44 -0.09
CA PHE A 616 24.29 -44.17 -0.17
C PHE A 616 23.07 -43.23 -0.22
N CYS A 617 23.01 -42.24 0.67
CA CYS A 617 21.94 -41.23 0.66
C CYS A 617 21.92 -40.42 -0.63
N LEU A 618 23.10 -40.05 -1.14
CA LEU A 618 23.24 -39.27 -2.36
C LEU A 618 22.74 -40.05 -3.59
N ILE A 619 23.08 -41.33 -3.72
CA ILE A 619 22.62 -42.19 -4.82
C ILE A 619 21.09 -42.29 -4.82
N TRP A 620 20.47 -42.52 -3.66
CA TRP A 620 19.02 -42.66 -3.57
C TRP A 620 18.29 -41.32 -3.78
N ALA A 621 18.81 -40.23 -3.23
CA ALA A 621 18.16 -38.92 -3.32
C ALA A 621 18.26 -38.29 -4.73
N PHE A 622 19.44 -38.33 -5.34
CA PHE A 622 19.70 -37.72 -6.66
C PHE A 622 19.48 -38.71 -7.80
N GLY A 623 19.78 -39.99 -7.61
CA GLY A 623 19.65 -41.04 -8.62
C GLY A 623 18.26 -41.68 -8.73
N GLY A 624 17.42 -41.56 -7.70
CA GLY A 624 16.08 -42.16 -7.68
C GLY A 624 15.18 -41.70 -8.83
N HIS A 625 15.30 -40.43 -9.24
CA HIS A 625 14.49 -39.80 -10.29
C HIS A 625 15.01 -40.03 -11.72
N LEU A 626 16.18 -40.68 -11.86
CA LEU A 626 16.82 -40.91 -13.16
C LEU A 626 16.24 -42.12 -13.88
N ASN A 627 16.21 -42.08 -15.21
CA ASN A 627 15.89 -43.24 -16.07
C ASN A 627 17.02 -44.27 -16.08
N GLU A 628 16.79 -45.48 -16.58
CA GLU A 628 17.80 -46.56 -16.53
C GLU A 628 19.13 -46.23 -17.24
N GLU A 629 19.09 -45.55 -18.39
CA GLU A 629 20.30 -45.12 -19.12
C GLU A 629 21.04 -44.00 -18.38
N ASP A 630 20.30 -43.05 -17.82
CA ASP A 630 20.85 -41.94 -17.02
C ASP A 630 21.43 -42.44 -15.70
N ARG A 631 20.85 -43.49 -15.09
CA ARG A 631 21.39 -44.15 -13.89
C ARG A 631 22.75 -44.78 -14.16
N LYS A 632 22.93 -45.43 -15.31
CA LYS A 632 24.23 -45.99 -15.72
C LYS A 632 25.26 -44.87 -15.89
N SER A 633 24.89 -43.80 -16.58
CA SER A 633 25.75 -42.64 -16.79
C SER A 633 26.11 -41.93 -15.48
N PHE A 634 25.14 -41.79 -14.57
CA PHE A 634 25.33 -41.22 -13.23
C PHE A 634 26.23 -42.10 -12.36
N SER A 635 26.08 -43.43 -12.44
CA SER A 635 26.97 -44.37 -11.76
C SER A 635 28.41 -44.25 -12.26
N SER A 636 28.64 -44.16 -13.57
CA SER A 636 29.97 -43.94 -14.14
C SER A 636 30.59 -42.62 -13.66
N PHE A 637 29.80 -41.53 -13.66
CA PHE A 637 30.24 -40.23 -13.14
C PHE A 637 30.63 -40.28 -11.65
N LEU A 638 29.85 -40.97 -10.81
CA LEU A 638 30.18 -41.15 -9.39
C LEU A 638 31.43 -42.01 -9.17
N LEU A 639 31.70 -42.98 -10.05
CA LEU A 639 32.91 -43.80 -9.99
C LEU A 639 34.15 -43.02 -10.45
N GLU A 640 34.03 -42.17 -11.46
CA GLU A 640 35.11 -41.28 -11.91
C GLU A 640 35.46 -40.23 -10.85
N SER A 641 34.45 -39.59 -10.25
CA SER A 641 34.65 -38.60 -9.18
C SER A 641 35.19 -39.20 -7.88
N ARG A 642 35.10 -40.53 -7.70
CA ARG A 642 35.67 -41.28 -6.58
C ARG A 642 37.21 -41.26 -6.55
N THR A 643 37.85 -40.90 -7.66
CA THR A 643 39.31 -40.74 -7.73
C THR A 643 39.84 -39.50 -7.00
N ASN A 644 38.95 -38.59 -6.58
CA ASN A 644 39.28 -37.32 -5.91
C ASN A 644 38.65 -37.16 -4.49
N VAL A 645 38.16 -38.22 -3.83
CA VAL A 645 37.44 -38.17 -2.51
C VAL A 645 38.00 -39.11 -1.44
#